data_AF-A0A2D9Z7D9-F1
#
_entry.id   AF-A0A2D9Z7D9-F1
#
_cell.length_a   1.000
_cell.length_b   1.000
_cell.length_c   1.000
_cell.angle_alpha   90.00
_cell.angle_beta   90.00
_cell.angle_gamma   90.00
#
_symmetry.space_group_name_H-M   'P 1'
#
loop_
_entity.id
_entity.type
_entity.pdbx_description
1 polymer ?
#
loop_
_entity_poly.entity_id
_entity_poly.type
_entity_poly.pdbx_seq_one_letter_code
_entity_poly.pdbx_strand_id
1 'polypeptide(L)'
;MRYLSLILLLMTTVCVQADDLLDSALARAGDNRPELERALKQVPQSQREGMEFLIRYMPERDLSTLKADFLLTNVKLAYQAWIDSSWHEQVPKAIFLNNILPYASITETREDWRSDFYDRFRSLVKDAKTPSEAAAILNNNVFNQLKVRYSTQRKRPDQSPSESIEQGVASCSGLSVVLIDACRAVGIPARFVGTPLWSNRSGNHSWVEVYDDGWHFTGACEATGKDLNKGWFVNRASTAVRDNPIHAIYATSYKRTPIHFPMVWDARARYVNAVNVTDRYTQLKEELPEGVERIMFVAFQEGGTERIQIPLTISDSEGKELFKGHTNDESFDRNDHVSIPLKLGKTYNVKIGQGDAIQTIQVKAERRDQLVTFNLPEAKPKAQSPPTDSQDSRCVISASDASLASNKSLTKKEAKQFTEQLWTTYSKKEKDRRRQEHESRVLKIGDLSMPFWYKIHGEKPEGGRSLFISMHGGGGAPAAVNDGQYENQKRLYTPKEGVYFVPRAPTNTWNLWHQGHIDGFFQRVIENMMLFEDVNPNRVYIMGYSAGGDGVYQLAPRLADRLAAAAMMAGHPNETQPDGLRNLPFTLHMGANDSSYNRNKKAAEWKTMLAELHEKDPGGYVNFVKIHPGKGHWMNLEDRVAVPWMAKYTRISTPDLVVWKQDDVTHNRFYWLAVHDDFKQARALVRVKHDDQTFTIEHSDVAELRLRVNDDMIDFSKKVTVLHDSKVLFKGMLARQSSTLQKTFEERHDPSAVYSAEIIVSVPKE
;
A
#
# COMPACT_ATOMS: atom_id res chain seq x y z
N MET A 1 -54.64 32.24 -23.52
CA MET A 1 -53.21 32.20 -23.92
C MET A 1 -52.34 32.84 -22.83
N ARG A 2 -51.98 32.14 -21.75
CA ARG A 2 -50.98 32.63 -20.75
C ARG A 2 -50.33 31.51 -19.90
N TYR A 3 -50.37 30.26 -20.37
CA TYR A 3 -49.71 29.12 -19.72
C TYR A 3 -48.70 28.36 -20.61
N LEU A 4 -48.42 28.85 -21.83
CA LEU A 4 -47.43 28.20 -22.72
C LEU A 4 -46.00 28.79 -22.61
N SER A 5 -45.82 29.95 -21.99
CA SER A 5 -44.52 30.65 -22.01
C SER A 5 -43.58 30.31 -20.84
N LEU A 6 -44.04 29.60 -19.81
CA LEU A 6 -43.20 29.23 -18.65
C LEU A 6 -42.51 27.86 -18.82
N ILE A 7 -43.04 26.98 -19.66
CA ILE A 7 -42.46 25.66 -19.97
C ILE A 7 -41.32 25.78 -20.99
N LEU A 8 -41.40 26.76 -21.90
CA LEU A 8 -40.38 26.99 -22.91
C LEU A 8 -39.07 27.54 -22.30
N LEU A 9 -39.17 28.38 -21.26
CA LEU A 9 -38.00 29.02 -20.64
C LEU A 9 -37.16 28.03 -19.80
N LEU A 10 -37.81 27.06 -19.14
CA LEU A 10 -37.12 26.03 -18.34
C LEU A 10 -36.40 25.00 -19.22
N MET A 11 -36.99 24.62 -20.37
CA MET A 11 -36.34 23.72 -21.34
C MET A 11 -35.15 24.38 -22.03
N THR A 12 -35.21 25.68 -22.36
CA THR A 12 -34.08 26.38 -22.97
C THR A 12 -32.85 26.43 -22.05
N THR A 13 -33.02 26.67 -20.75
CA THR A 13 -31.88 26.73 -19.80
C THR A 13 -31.21 25.37 -19.57
N VAL A 14 -31.97 24.26 -19.56
CA VAL A 14 -31.40 22.91 -19.38
C VAL A 14 -30.69 22.42 -20.65
N CYS A 15 -31.23 22.72 -21.85
CA CYS A 15 -30.57 22.42 -23.10
C CYS A 15 -29.24 23.18 -23.26
N VAL A 16 -29.21 24.48 -22.94
CA VAL A 16 -27.97 25.28 -23.00
C VAL A 16 -26.90 24.69 -22.08
N GLN A 17 -27.23 24.33 -20.84
CA GLN A 17 -26.27 23.75 -19.90
C GLN A 17 -25.78 22.35 -20.33
N ALA A 18 -26.59 21.57 -21.04
CA ALA A 18 -26.21 20.24 -21.53
C ALA A 18 -25.34 20.31 -22.79
N ASP A 19 -25.61 21.26 -23.68
CA ASP A 19 -24.80 21.52 -24.88
C ASP A 19 -23.45 22.13 -24.51
N ASP A 20 -23.42 23.06 -23.54
CA ASP A 20 -22.18 23.63 -22.98
C ASP A 20 -21.23 22.56 -22.42
N LEU A 21 -21.76 21.53 -21.76
CA LEU A 21 -20.97 20.43 -21.21
C LEU A 21 -20.38 19.52 -22.30
N LEU A 22 -21.11 19.30 -23.38
CA LEU A 22 -20.64 18.48 -24.50
C LEU A 22 -19.54 19.23 -25.27
N ASP A 23 -19.76 20.50 -25.57
CA ASP A 23 -18.78 21.35 -26.23
C ASP A 23 -17.51 21.52 -25.38
N SER A 24 -17.68 21.69 -24.06
CA SER A 24 -16.56 21.70 -23.12
C SER A 24 -15.77 20.39 -23.12
N ALA A 25 -16.43 19.24 -23.19
CA ALA A 25 -15.77 17.94 -23.28
C ALA A 25 -15.01 17.77 -24.59
N LEU A 26 -15.61 18.15 -25.73
CA LEU A 26 -14.97 18.11 -27.04
C LEU A 26 -13.76 19.05 -27.12
N ALA A 27 -13.82 20.22 -26.48
CA ALA A 27 -12.69 21.13 -26.39
C ALA A 27 -11.52 20.53 -25.58
N ARG A 28 -11.82 19.87 -24.46
CA ARG A 28 -10.81 19.20 -23.61
C ARG A 28 -10.18 17.96 -24.24
N ALA A 29 -10.84 17.33 -25.22
CA ALA A 29 -10.30 16.17 -25.92
C ALA A 29 -9.01 16.45 -26.71
N GLY A 30 -8.68 17.73 -26.98
CA GLY A 30 -7.46 18.11 -27.69
C GLY A 30 -7.35 17.43 -29.05
N ASP A 31 -6.19 16.82 -29.32
CA ASP A 31 -5.92 16.12 -30.58
C ASP A 31 -6.85 14.92 -30.84
N ASN A 32 -7.52 14.39 -29.82
CA ASN A 32 -8.45 13.26 -29.95
C ASN A 32 -9.90 13.70 -30.27
N ARG A 33 -10.18 15.01 -30.32
CA ARG A 33 -11.50 15.55 -30.69
C ARG A 33 -12.10 14.95 -31.98
N PRO A 34 -11.35 14.74 -33.08
CA PRO A 34 -11.91 14.15 -34.30
C PRO A 34 -12.50 12.74 -34.09
N GLU A 35 -11.94 11.95 -33.17
CA GLU A 35 -12.48 10.62 -32.85
C GLU A 35 -13.83 10.72 -32.11
N LEU A 36 -13.98 11.70 -31.20
CA LEU A 36 -15.24 11.92 -30.50
C LEU A 36 -16.32 12.46 -31.44
N GLU A 37 -15.96 13.39 -32.34
CA GLU A 37 -16.87 13.90 -33.37
C GLU A 37 -17.27 12.80 -34.37
N ARG A 38 -16.34 11.89 -34.71
CA ARG A 38 -16.63 10.69 -35.52
C ARG A 38 -17.63 9.79 -34.82
N ALA A 39 -17.45 9.52 -33.52
CA ALA A 39 -18.36 8.69 -32.72
C ALA A 39 -19.78 9.30 -32.69
N LEU A 40 -19.85 10.62 -32.46
CA LEU A 40 -21.08 11.39 -32.49
C LEU A 40 -21.77 11.32 -33.87
N LYS A 41 -21.02 11.49 -34.97
CA LYS A 41 -21.60 11.47 -36.32
C LYS A 41 -22.09 10.07 -36.74
N GLN A 42 -21.39 9.02 -36.34
CA GLN A 42 -21.65 7.65 -36.79
C GLN A 42 -22.63 6.88 -35.91
N VAL A 43 -22.83 7.28 -34.65
CA VAL A 43 -23.79 6.62 -33.77
C VAL A 43 -25.22 6.75 -34.32
N PRO A 44 -26.06 5.69 -34.29
CA PRO A 44 -27.46 5.79 -34.71
C PRO A 44 -28.23 6.85 -33.93
N GLN A 45 -29.20 7.50 -34.58
CA GLN A 45 -29.99 8.58 -33.97
C GLN A 45 -30.68 8.14 -32.67
N SER A 46 -31.15 6.89 -32.59
CA SER A 46 -31.76 6.32 -31.38
C SER A 46 -30.81 6.16 -30.20
N GLN A 47 -29.49 6.15 -30.45
CA GLN A 47 -28.43 5.95 -29.46
C GLN A 47 -27.59 7.23 -29.23
N ARG A 48 -27.90 8.30 -29.97
CA ARG A 48 -27.17 9.57 -29.96
C ARG A 48 -27.06 10.18 -28.56
N GLU A 49 -28.16 10.18 -27.81
CA GLU A 49 -28.19 10.69 -26.44
C GLU A 49 -27.24 9.94 -25.49
N GLY A 50 -27.10 8.62 -25.67
CA GLY A 50 -26.16 7.82 -24.90
C GLY A 50 -24.70 8.18 -25.23
N MET A 51 -24.37 8.33 -26.51
CA MET A 51 -23.03 8.77 -26.92
C MET A 51 -22.69 10.15 -26.35
N GLU A 52 -23.61 11.10 -26.42
CA GLU A 52 -23.42 12.42 -25.83
C GLU A 52 -23.28 12.35 -24.31
N PHE A 53 -24.06 11.52 -23.63
CA PHE A 53 -23.94 11.32 -22.20
C PHE A 53 -22.56 10.79 -21.81
N LEU A 54 -22.02 9.81 -22.55
CA LEU A 54 -20.67 9.31 -22.32
C LEU A 54 -19.63 10.43 -22.47
N ILE A 55 -19.67 11.17 -23.59
CA ILE A 55 -18.68 12.22 -23.88
C ILE A 55 -18.77 13.37 -22.88
N ARG A 56 -19.98 13.78 -22.46
CA ARG A 56 -20.18 14.84 -21.45
C ARG A 56 -19.47 14.54 -20.13
N TYR A 57 -19.41 13.27 -19.72
CA TYR A 57 -19.00 12.89 -18.36
C TYR A 57 -17.75 12.00 -18.28
N MET A 58 -17.21 11.51 -19.39
CA MET A 58 -15.97 10.75 -19.37
C MET A 58 -14.79 11.59 -18.84
N PRO A 59 -13.85 10.99 -18.11
CA PRO A 59 -12.71 11.70 -17.55
C PRO A 59 -11.72 12.16 -18.63
N GLU A 60 -10.87 13.13 -18.30
CA GLU A 60 -9.90 13.72 -19.22
C GLU A 60 -9.02 12.68 -19.95
N ARG A 61 -8.59 11.65 -19.22
CA ARG A 61 -7.78 10.56 -19.77
C ARG A 61 -8.52 9.79 -20.86
N ASP A 62 -9.84 9.65 -20.74
CA ASP A 62 -10.65 8.92 -21.70
C ASP A 62 -10.99 9.83 -22.90
N LEU A 63 -11.27 11.12 -22.68
CA LEU A 63 -11.45 12.13 -23.74
C LEU A 63 -10.26 12.20 -24.70
N SER A 64 -9.05 12.14 -24.14
CA SER A 64 -7.79 12.29 -24.89
C SER A 64 -7.30 11.00 -25.57
N THR A 65 -7.88 9.83 -25.27
CA THR A 65 -7.31 8.55 -25.72
C THR A 65 -8.30 7.60 -26.39
N LEU A 66 -9.58 7.59 -26.00
CA LEU A 66 -10.54 6.62 -26.52
C LEU A 66 -10.88 6.89 -27.99
N LYS A 67 -10.95 5.81 -28.77
CA LYS A 67 -11.24 5.84 -30.20
C LYS A 67 -12.73 5.70 -30.46
N ALA A 68 -13.18 6.23 -31.60
CA ALA A 68 -14.60 6.23 -31.93
C ALA A 68 -15.15 4.80 -32.03
N ASP A 69 -14.37 3.87 -32.58
CA ASP A 69 -14.80 2.48 -32.75
C ASP A 69 -15.05 1.77 -31.41
N PHE A 70 -14.24 2.09 -30.39
CA PHE A 70 -14.47 1.59 -29.03
C PHE A 70 -15.79 2.13 -28.45
N LEU A 71 -16.02 3.44 -28.58
CA LEU A 71 -17.23 4.08 -28.08
C LEU A 71 -18.49 3.59 -28.81
N LEU A 72 -18.42 3.46 -30.14
CA LEU A 72 -19.52 2.96 -30.98
C LEU A 72 -19.88 1.52 -30.61
N THR A 73 -18.89 0.65 -30.42
CA THR A 73 -19.10 -0.74 -29.98
C THR A 73 -19.73 -0.79 -28.60
N ASN A 74 -19.21 -0.04 -27.61
CA ASN A 74 -19.78 0.01 -26.27
C ASN A 74 -21.24 0.51 -26.28
N VAL A 75 -21.53 1.61 -26.98
CA VAL A 75 -22.89 2.16 -27.05
C VAL A 75 -23.84 1.17 -27.72
N LYS A 76 -23.46 0.59 -28.88
CA LYS A 76 -24.28 -0.39 -29.58
C LYS A 76 -24.65 -1.57 -28.67
N LEU A 77 -23.65 -2.17 -28.02
CA LEU A 77 -23.87 -3.34 -27.16
C LEU A 77 -24.62 -2.99 -25.86
N ALA A 78 -24.40 -1.80 -25.29
CA ALA A 78 -25.17 -1.36 -24.12
C ALA A 78 -26.66 -1.23 -24.43
N TYR A 79 -27.02 -0.62 -25.55
CA TYR A 79 -28.40 -0.50 -25.99
C TYR A 79 -28.99 -1.86 -26.37
N GLN A 80 -28.24 -2.72 -27.05
CA GLN A 80 -28.66 -4.07 -27.39
C GLN A 80 -29.02 -4.86 -26.12
N ALA A 81 -28.09 -4.94 -25.16
CA ALA A 81 -28.29 -5.67 -23.92
C ALA A 81 -29.46 -5.11 -23.08
N TRP A 82 -29.62 -3.78 -23.05
CA TRP A 82 -30.74 -3.16 -22.33
C TRP A 82 -32.09 -3.46 -23.00
N ILE A 83 -32.19 -3.39 -24.33
CA ILE A 83 -33.43 -3.64 -25.08
C ILE A 83 -33.81 -5.12 -25.04
N ASP A 84 -32.82 -6.03 -25.13
CA ASP A 84 -33.06 -7.47 -25.12
C ASP A 84 -33.49 -8.02 -23.75
N SER A 85 -33.27 -7.25 -22.68
CA SER A 85 -33.53 -7.71 -21.32
C SER A 85 -35.02 -7.74 -20.99
N SER A 86 -35.47 -8.76 -20.24
CA SER A 86 -36.85 -8.91 -19.77
C SER A 86 -37.33 -7.73 -18.88
N TRP A 87 -36.39 -6.95 -18.34
CA TRP A 87 -36.63 -5.83 -17.44
C TRP A 87 -36.36 -4.47 -18.10
N HIS A 88 -36.26 -4.41 -19.43
CA HIS A 88 -36.03 -3.16 -20.17
C HIS A 88 -36.92 -2.01 -19.68
N GLU A 89 -38.23 -2.26 -19.64
CA GLU A 89 -39.27 -1.30 -19.22
C GLU A 89 -39.21 -0.91 -17.73
N GLN A 90 -38.54 -1.73 -16.90
CA GLN A 90 -38.39 -1.49 -15.46
C GLN A 90 -37.21 -0.54 -15.16
N VAL A 91 -36.29 -0.36 -16.11
CA VAL A 91 -35.09 0.45 -15.93
C VAL A 91 -35.32 1.86 -16.49
N PRO A 92 -35.40 2.89 -15.63
CA PRO A 92 -35.51 4.26 -16.11
C PRO A 92 -34.31 4.63 -16.97
N LYS A 93 -34.54 5.38 -18.05
CA LYS A 93 -33.47 5.81 -18.97
C LYS A 93 -32.29 6.48 -18.27
N ALA A 94 -32.53 7.29 -17.24
CA ALA A 94 -31.46 7.91 -16.46
C ALA A 94 -30.59 6.89 -15.71
N ILE A 95 -31.18 5.78 -15.24
CA ILE A 95 -30.46 4.66 -14.61
C ILE A 95 -29.67 3.89 -15.66
N PHE A 96 -30.23 3.65 -16.85
CA PHE A 96 -29.51 3.06 -17.98
C PHE A 96 -28.26 3.88 -18.34
N LEU A 97 -28.42 5.19 -18.57
CA LEU A 97 -27.33 6.09 -18.96
C LEU A 97 -26.20 6.08 -17.92
N ASN A 98 -26.52 6.04 -16.63
CA ASN A 98 -25.53 6.16 -15.57
C ASN A 98 -24.96 4.83 -15.07
N ASN A 99 -25.64 3.69 -15.27
CA ASN A 99 -25.29 2.42 -14.60
C ASN A 99 -25.34 1.17 -15.50
N ILE A 100 -25.72 1.29 -16.78
CA ILE A 100 -25.57 0.21 -17.79
C ILE A 100 -24.61 0.65 -18.90
N LEU A 101 -24.82 1.85 -19.43
CA LEU A 101 -24.08 2.42 -20.56
C LEU A 101 -22.57 2.62 -20.31
N PRO A 102 -22.10 3.01 -19.11
CA PRO A 102 -20.66 3.24 -18.89
C PRO A 102 -19.79 2.01 -19.18
N TYR A 103 -18.67 2.25 -19.86
CA TYR A 103 -17.65 1.24 -20.17
C TYR A 103 -16.66 0.99 -19.01
N ALA A 104 -16.81 1.69 -17.90
CA ALA A 104 -15.96 1.57 -16.71
C ALA A 104 -16.73 1.96 -15.45
N SER A 105 -16.25 1.49 -14.31
CA SER A 105 -16.75 1.70 -12.95
C SER A 105 -15.84 2.60 -12.13
N ILE A 106 -14.52 2.41 -12.25
CA ILE A 106 -13.47 3.10 -11.48
C ILE A 106 -12.26 3.39 -12.39
N THR A 107 -11.09 2.89 -12.01
CA THR A 107 -9.78 3.18 -12.58
C THR A 107 -9.23 2.08 -13.46
N GLU A 108 -9.95 0.97 -13.60
CA GLU A 108 -9.59 -0.21 -14.37
C GLU A 108 -9.21 0.13 -15.83
N THR A 109 -8.39 -0.74 -16.43
CA THR A 109 -7.99 -0.61 -17.85
C THR A 109 -9.22 -0.57 -18.75
N ARG A 110 -9.21 0.32 -19.76
CA ARG A 110 -10.30 0.42 -20.74
C ARG A 110 -10.15 -0.70 -21.75
N GLU A 111 -11.12 -1.62 -21.76
CA GLU A 111 -11.13 -2.79 -22.63
C GLU A 111 -12.55 -3.12 -23.07
N ASP A 112 -12.67 -3.86 -24.17
CA ASP A 112 -13.97 -4.33 -24.67
C ASP A 112 -14.41 -5.60 -23.94
N TRP A 113 -14.66 -5.47 -22.64
CA TRP A 113 -15.23 -6.54 -21.82
C TRP A 113 -16.68 -6.84 -22.21
N ARG A 114 -17.41 -5.85 -22.74
CA ARG A 114 -18.86 -5.95 -22.97
C ARG A 114 -19.18 -6.97 -24.06
N SER A 115 -18.40 -6.99 -25.15
CA SER A 115 -18.55 -7.99 -26.21
C SER A 115 -18.42 -9.41 -25.66
N ASP A 116 -17.31 -9.69 -24.98
CA ASP A 116 -17.03 -11.02 -24.42
C ASP A 116 -18.06 -11.43 -23.35
N PHE A 117 -18.39 -10.53 -22.43
CA PHE A 117 -19.30 -10.85 -21.33
C PHE A 117 -20.77 -10.97 -21.76
N TYR A 118 -21.21 -10.21 -22.76
CA TYR A 118 -22.55 -10.38 -23.32
C TYR A 118 -22.69 -11.78 -23.91
N ASP A 119 -21.72 -12.22 -24.71
CA ASP A 119 -21.73 -13.55 -25.34
C ASP A 119 -21.70 -14.68 -24.30
N ARG A 120 -20.88 -14.55 -23.25
CA ARG A 120 -20.77 -15.55 -22.19
C ARG A 120 -22.02 -15.64 -21.32
N PHE A 121 -22.58 -14.51 -20.92
CA PHE A 121 -23.50 -14.46 -19.78
C PHE A 121 -24.97 -14.24 -20.14
N ARG A 122 -25.30 -13.74 -21.34
CA ARG A 122 -26.70 -13.50 -21.74
C ARG A 122 -27.58 -14.74 -21.62
N SER A 123 -27.03 -15.91 -21.93
CA SER A 123 -27.75 -17.19 -21.86
C SER A 123 -28.01 -17.65 -20.42
N LEU A 124 -27.20 -17.21 -19.45
CA LEU A 124 -27.38 -17.57 -18.04
C LEU A 124 -28.60 -16.88 -17.43
N VAL A 125 -28.89 -15.65 -17.87
CA VAL A 125 -29.95 -14.81 -17.29
C VAL A 125 -31.21 -14.77 -18.16
N LYS A 126 -31.27 -15.52 -19.26
CA LYS A 126 -32.37 -15.46 -20.24
C LYS A 126 -33.77 -15.66 -19.63
N ASP A 127 -33.85 -16.48 -18.58
CA ASP A 127 -35.12 -16.85 -17.94
C ASP A 127 -35.47 -15.93 -16.77
N ALA A 128 -34.52 -15.10 -16.32
CA ALA A 128 -34.71 -14.16 -15.22
C ALA A 128 -35.69 -13.05 -15.61
N LYS A 129 -36.51 -12.61 -14.64
CA LYS A 129 -37.58 -11.62 -14.84
C LYS A 129 -37.27 -10.24 -14.28
N THR A 130 -36.34 -10.15 -13.33
CA THR A 130 -35.94 -8.87 -12.73
C THR A 130 -34.41 -8.72 -12.74
N PRO A 131 -33.91 -7.47 -12.68
CA PRO A 131 -32.48 -7.20 -12.52
C PRO A 131 -31.87 -7.90 -11.30
N SER A 132 -32.58 -7.98 -10.17
CA SER A 132 -32.07 -8.62 -8.96
C SER A 132 -31.89 -10.13 -9.11
N GLU A 133 -32.88 -10.80 -9.71
CA GLU A 133 -32.81 -12.24 -9.97
C GLU A 133 -31.64 -12.55 -10.92
N ALA A 134 -31.50 -11.77 -11.98
CA ALA A 134 -30.43 -11.92 -12.94
C ALA A 134 -29.05 -11.67 -12.31
N ALA A 135 -28.91 -10.64 -11.47
CA ALA A 135 -27.66 -10.34 -10.76
C ALA A 135 -27.27 -11.45 -9.77
N ALA A 136 -28.26 -12.01 -9.05
CA ALA A 136 -28.03 -13.16 -8.18
C ALA A 136 -27.52 -14.35 -9.01
N ILE A 137 -28.16 -14.67 -10.14
CA ILE A 137 -27.70 -15.75 -11.04
C ILE A 137 -26.26 -15.50 -11.49
N LEU A 138 -25.91 -14.28 -11.91
CA LEU A 138 -24.55 -13.95 -12.31
C LEU A 138 -23.55 -14.15 -11.18
N ASN A 139 -23.80 -13.63 -9.98
CA ASN A 139 -22.88 -13.74 -8.86
C ASN A 139 -22.62 -15.20 -8.45
N ASN A 140 -23.61 -16.09 -8.58
CA ASN A 140 -23.45 -17.52 -8.32
C ASN A 140 -22.63 -18.27 -9.38
N ASN A 141 -22.43 -17.70 -10.58
CA ASN A 141 -21.90 -18.45 -11.73
C ASN A 141 -20.63 -17.84 -12.34
N VAL A 142 -20.55 -16.52 -12.45
CA VAL A 142 -19.54 -15.79 -13.24
C VAL A 142 -18.12 -16.12 -12.77
N PHE A 143 -17.85 -16.08 -11.47
CA PHE A 143 -16.51 -16.31 -10.92
C PHE A 143 -16.00 -17.74 -11.15
N ASN A 144 -16.89 -18.73 -11.06
CA ASN A 144 -16.57 -20.12 -11.39
C ASN A 144 -16.28 -20.30 -12.88
N GLN A 145 -17.07 -19.68 -13.76
CA GLN A 145 -16.87 -19.75 -15.21
C GLN A 145 -15.59 -19.04 -15.65
N LEU A 146 -15.25 -17.92 -15.01
CA LEU A 146 -14.04 -17.15 -15.28
C LEU A 146 -12.80 -17.71 -14.57
N LYS A 147 -12.97 -18.64 -13.62
CA LYS A 147 -11.92 -19.19 -12.76
C LYS A 147 -11.17 -18.11 -11.97
N VAL A 148 -11.92 -17.11 -11.49
CA VAL A 148 -11.39 -16.01 -10.67
C VAL A 148 -11.89 -16.17 -9.24
N ARG A 149 -10.98 -16.08 -8.27
CA ARG A 149 -11.32 -16.08 -6.84
C ARG A 149 -10.77 -14.86 -6.12
N TYR A 150 -11.26 -14.61 -4.91
CA TYR A 150 -10.66 -13.59 -4.06
C TYR A 150 -9.22 -13.94 -3.69
N SER A 151 -8.33 -12.95 -3.74
CA SER A 151 -7.01 -13.01 -3.12
C SER A 151 -6.42 -11.62 -2.95
N THR A 152 -5.52 -11.48 -1.97
CA THR A 152 -4.65 -10.31 -1.84
C THR A 152 -3.32 -10.44 -2.62
N GLN A 153 -3.05 -11.60 -3.23
CA GLN A 153 -1.87 -11.89 -4.05
C GLN A 153 -2.10 -11.56 -5.55
N ARG A 154 -2.35 -10.29 -5.83
CA ARG A 154 -2.74 -9.74 -7.14
C ARG A 154 -1.86 -8.55 -7.55
N LYS A 155 -1.70 -8.29 -8.85
CA LYS A 155 -0.86 -7.21 -9.40
C LYS A 155 -1.28 -5.81 -8.93
N ARG A 156 -2.58 -5.53 -8.84
CA ARG A 156 -3.18 -4.27 -8.36
C ARG A 156 -4.61 -4.51 -7.85
N PRO A 157 -5.19 -3.63 -7.00
CA PRO A 157 -6.53 -3.87 -6.46
C PRO A 157 -7.68 -3.63 -7.46
N ASP A 158 -7.52 -2.71 -8.39
CA ASP A 158 -8.50 -2.17 -9.36
C ASP A 158 -8.41 -2.84 -10.75
N GLN A 159 -8.21 -4.16 -10.78
CA GLN A 159 -8.02 -4.92 -12.02
C GLN A 159 -9.24 -4.83 -12.95
N SER A 160 -8.98 -4.78 -14.26
CA SER A 160 -10.02 -5.01 -15.27
C SER A 160 -10.43 -6.51 -15.32
N PRO A 161 -11.53 -6.84 -16.01
CA PRO A 161 -11.91 -8.23 -16.23
C PRO A 161 -10.81 -9.11 -16.80
N SER A 162 -10.14 -8.67 -17.87
CA SER A 162 -9.06 -9.44 -18.51
C SER A 162 -7.89 -9.70 -17.54
N GLU A 163 -7.49 -8.69 -16.78
CA GLU A 163 -6.41 -8.79 -15.78
C GLU A 163 -6.76 -9.72 -14.63
N SER A 164 -8.05 -9.80 -14.25
CA SER A 164 -8.55 -10.70 -13.21
C SER A 164 -8.60 -12.14 -13.72
N ILE A 165 -9.07 -12.34 -14.96
CA ILE A 165 -9.12 -13.65 -15.63
C ILE A 165 -7.71 -14.20 -15.87
N GLU A 166 -6.78 -13.37 -16.35
CA GLU A 166 -5.38 -13.75 -16.59
C GLU A 166 -4.70 -14.24 -15.30
N GLN A 167 -4.97 -13.59 -14.17
CA GLN A 167 -4.35 -13.93 -12.88
C GLN A 167 -5.08 -15.06 -12.14
N GLY A 168 -6.36 -15.31 -12.46
CA GLY A 168 -7.24 -16.20 -11.69
C GLY A 168 -7.56 -15.69 -10.28
N VAL A 169 -7.13 -14.48 -9.94
CA VAL A 169 -7.33 -13.86 -8.62
C VAL A 169 -7.58 -12.36 -8.72
N ALA A 170 -8.40 -11.84 -7.82
CA ALA A 170 -8.70 -10.42 -7.70
C ALA A 170 -9.00 -10.00 -6.25
N SER A 171 -8.86 -8.70 -5.95
CA SER A 171 -9.31 -8.13 -4.68
C SER A 171 -10.83 -7.89 -4.67
N CYS A 172 -11.42 -7.50 -3.52
CA CYS A 172 -12.83 -7.12 -3.46
C CYS A 172 -13.20 -6.02 -4.47
N SER A 173 -12.29 -5.09 -4.77
CA SER A 173 -12.48 -4.08 -5.81
C SER A 173 -12.48 -4.69 -7.22
N GLY A 174 -11.51 -5.54 -7.56
CA GLY A 174 -11.45 -6.19 -8.88
C GLY A 174 -12.61 -7.15 -9.13
N LEU A 175 -13.01 -7.93 -8.11
CA LEU A 175 -14.20 -8.79 -8.20
C LEU A 175 -15.49 -7.98 -8.39
N SER A 176 -15.59 -6.82 -7.73
CA SER A 176 -16.73 -5.92 -7.92
C SER A 176 -16.78 -5.35 -9.34
N VAL A 177 -15.64 -4.98 -9.94
CA VAL A 177 -15.56 -4.58 -11.36
C VAL A 177 -16.05 -5.71 -12.26
N VAL A 178 -15.54 -6.94 -12.08
CA VAL A 178 -15.95 -8.11 -12.87
C VAL A 178 -17.47 -8.34 -12.80
N LEU A 179 -18.06 -8.30 -11.59
CA LEU A 179 -19.50 -8.53 -11.42
C LEU A 179 -20.33 -7.38 -12.01
N ILE A 180 -19.90 -6.13 -11.86
CA ILE A 180 -20.57 -4.98 -12.47
C ILE A 180 -20.55 -5.09 -13.99
N ASP A 181 -19.40 -5.43 -14.57
CA ASP A 181 -19.25 -5.57 -16.01
C ASP A 181 -20.10 -6.74 -16.53
N ALA A 182 -20.16 -7.86 -15.81
CA ALA A 182 -21.05 -8.97 -16.14
C ALA A 182 -22.54 -8.55 -16.10
N CYS A 183 -22.94 -7.80 -15.07
CA CYS A 183 -24.28 -7.24 -14.96
C CYS A 183 -24.61 -6.29 -16.12
N ARG A 184 -23.75 -5.31 -16.38
CA ARG A 184 -23.94 -4.30 -17.42
C ARG A 184 -23.92 -4.90 -18.82
N ALA A 185 -23.14 -5.96 -19.03
CA ALA A 185 -23.07 -6.67 -20.29
C ALA A 185 -24.43 -7.26 -20.66
N VAL A 186 -25.25 -7.69 -19.69
CA VAL A 186 -26.59 -8.29 -19.94
C VAL A 186 -27.75 -7.33 -19.60
N GLY A 187 -27.49 -6.03 -19.49
CA GLY A 187 -28.53 -5.01 -19.32
C GLY A 187 -28.99 -4.78 -17.88
N ILE A 188 -28.26 -5.26 -16.87
CA ILE A 188 -28.56 -5.03 -15.45
C ILE A 188 -27.88 -3.73 -14.99
N PRO A 189 -28.61 -2.76 -14.40
CA PRO A 189 -27.98 -1.56 -13.88
C PRO A 189 -27.21 -1.86 -12.59
N ALA A 190 -25.90 -1.67 -12.63
CA ALA A 190 -25.00 -1.96 -11.51
C ALA A 190 -23.96 -0.85 -11.30
N ARG A 191 -23.55 -0.65 -10.04
CA ARG A 191 -22.52 0.33 -9.67
C ARG A 191 -21.62 -0.15 -8.55
N PHE A 192 -20.43 0.44 -8.51
CA PHE A 192 -19.41 0.11 -7.54
C PHE A 192 -19.68 0.83 -6.22
N VAL A 193 -19.57 0.12 -5.11
CA VAL A 193 -19.78 0.67 -3.76
C VAL A 193 -18.60 0.30 -2.89
N GLY A 194 -18.24 1.18 -1.97
CA GLY A 194 -17.21 0.85 -0.99
C GLY A 194 -17.10 1.85 0.15
N THR A 195 -16.34 1.43 1.16
CA THR A 195 -15.88 2.29 2.25
C THR A 195 -14.34 2.33 2.25
N PRO A 196 -13.72 3.51 2.39
CA PRO A 196 -12.26 3.62 2.48
C PRO A 196 -11.68 2.95 3.71
N LEU A 197 -12.43 2.95 4.81
CA LEU A 197 -12.03 2.34 6.07
C LEU A 197 -13.27 2.15 6.94
N TRP A 198 -13.55 0.91 7.36
CA TRP A 198 -14.59 0.61 8.34
C TRP A 198 -14.45 1.50 9.58
N SER A 199 -15.57 1.83 10.25
CA SER A 199 -15.56 2.70 11.44
C SER A 199 -14.76 2.12 12.61
N ASN A 200 -14.60 0.80 12.66
CA ASN A 200 -13.75 0.08 13.62
C ASN A 200 -12.28 -0.07 13.15
N ARG A 201 -11.91 0.57 12.03
CA ARG A 201 -10.56 0.63 11.45
C ARG A 201 -10.01 -0.71 10.95
N SER A 202 -10.85 -1.71 10.67
CA SER A 202 -10.40 -3.03 10.22
C SER A 202 -9.98 -3.11 8.74
N GLY A 203 -10.05 -2.00 8.00
CA GLY A 203 -9.64 -1.92 6.58
C GLY A 203 -10.77 -1.43 5.69
N ASN A 204 -10.59 -1.54 4.38
CA ASN A 204 -11.61 -1.20 3.38
C ASN A 204 -12.40 -2.45 2.95
N HIS A 205 -13.45 -2.21 2.17
CA HIS A 205 -14.12 -3.24 1.39
C HIS A 205 -14.90 -2.58 0.24
N SER A 206 -15.15 -3.35 -0.81
CA SER A 206 -15.93 -2.93 -1.99
C SER A 206 -16.90 -4.04 -2.39
N TRP A 207 -18.09 -3.64 -2.83
CA TRP A 207 -19.17 -4.52 -3.25
C TRP A 207 -20.01 -3.86 -4.35
N VAL A 208 -21.10 -4.52 -4.76
CA VAL A 208 -21.93 -4.09 -5.89
C VAL A 208 -23.32 -3.69 -5.44
N GLU A 209 -23.82 -2.58 -5.96
CA GLU A 209 -25.23 -2.22 -5.91
C GLU A 209 -25.90 -2.44 -7.28
N VAL A 210 -27.10 -3.03 -7.27
CA VAL A 210 -27.95 -3.34 -8.43
C VAL A 210 -29.27 -2.59 -8.30
N TYR A 211 -29.74 -1.99 -9.39
CA TYR A 211 -31.02 -1.28 -9.39
C TYR A 211 -32.17 -2.19 -9.85
N ASP A 212 -33.20 -2.31 -9.02
CA ASP A 212 -34.45 -3.04 -9.26
C ASP A 212 -35.55 -2.40 -8.39
N ASP A 213 -36.26 -1.41 -8.95
CA ASP A 213 -37.20 -0.55 -8.19
C ASP A 213 -36.61 0.05 -6.89
N GLY A 214 -35.31 0.35 -6.92
CA GLY A 214 -34.53 0.68 -5.74
C GLY A 214 -33.13 0.12 -5.84
N TRP A 215 -32.23 0.53 -4.95
CA TRP A 215 -30.86 0.00 -4.92
C TRP A 215 -30.75 -1.14 -3.92
N HIS A 216 -30.39 -2.32 -4.43
CA HIS A 216 -30.07 -3.52 -3.69
C HIS A 216 -28.56 -3.75 -3.72
N PHE A 217 -27.98 -4.48 -2.75
CA PHE A 217 -26.55 -4.78 -2.73
C PHE A 217 -26.24 -6.27 -2.68
N THR A 218 -25.04 -6.64 -3.14
CA THR A 218 -24.47 -7.98 -3.01
C THR A 218 -22.94 -7.89 -2.98
N GLY A 219 -22.29 -8.80 -2.25
CA GLY A 219 -20.84 -8.98 -2.31
C GLY A 219 -20.41 -9.58 -3.65
N ALA A 220 -19.18 -9.35 -4.09
CA ALA A 220 -18.68 -9.91 -5.34
C ALA A 220 -17.88 -11.18 -5.07
N CYS A 221 -18.27 -12.31 -5.68
CA CYS A 221 -17.74 -13.65 -5.37
C CYS A 221 -18.15 -14.14 -3.97
N GLU A 222 -19.24 -13.57 -3.43
CA GLU A 222 -19.79 -13.81 -2.09
C GLU A 222 -21.29 -14.07 -2.19
N ALA A 223 -21.69 -14.96 -3.10
CA ALA A 223 -23.09 -15.14 -3.46
C ALA A 223 -23.94 -15.65 -2.27
N THR A 224 -25.08 -15.01 -2.05
CA THR A 224 -26.05 -15.34 -0.99
C THR A 224 -27.25 -16.13 -1.53
N GLY A 225 -26.97 -17.05 -2.46
CA GLY A 225 -28.01 -17.77 -3.19
C GLY A 225 -28.83 -16.82 -4.06
N LYS A 226 -30.16 -16.81 -3.88
CA LYS A 226 -31.08 -15.96 -4.67
C LYS A 226 -31.27 -14.56 -4.06
N ASP A 227 -30.81 -14.35 -2.84
CA ASP A 227 -31.13 -13.14 -2.09
C ASP A 227 -30.09 -12.05 -2.35
N LEU A 228 -30.56 -10.82 -2.61
CA LEU A 228 -29.76 -9.61 -2.45
C LEU A 228 -29.97 -9.01 -1.05
N ASN A 229 -29.27 -7.92 -0.75
CA ASN A 229 -29.26 -7.24 0.55
C ASN A 229 -28.79 -8.12 1.72
N LYS A 230 -27.95 -9.11 1.40
CA LYS A 230 -27.26 -9.97 2.36
C LYS A 230 -25.77 -9.96 2.05
N GLY A 231 -24.97 -10.10 3.10
CA GLY A 231 -23.52 -10.12 3.01
C GLY A 231 -22.89 -10.11 4.41
N TRP A 232 -21.69 -10.65 4.55
CA TRP A 232 -20.98 -10.70 5.84
C TRP A 232 -20.69 -9.29 6.38
N PHE A 233 -20.54 -8.31 5.48
CA PHE A 233 -20.16 -6.93 5.81
C PHE A 233 -21.30 -6.05 6.32
N VAL A 234 -22.57 -6.48 6.23
CA VAL A 234 -23.75 -5.65 6.53
C VAL A 234 -23.68 -5.03 7.92
N ASN A 235 -23.28 -5.81 8.92
CA ASN A 235 -23.17 -5.34 10.30
C ASN A 235 -22.06 -4.31 10.52
N ARG A 236 -21.03 -4.28 9.68
CA ARG A 236 -20.00 -3.22 9.71
C ARG A 236 -20.42 -2.01 8.89
N ALA A 237 -21.09 -2.23 7.76
CA ALA A 237 -21.64 -1.16 6.95
C ALA A 237 -22.68 -0.34 7.73
N SER A 238 -23.46 -0.97 8.61
CA SER A 238 -24.45 -0.28 9.44
C SER A 238 -23.86 0.64 10.50
N THR A 239 -22.54 0.61 10.70
CA THR A 239 -21.82 1.43 11.68
C THR A 239 -21.04 2.57 11.02
N ALA A 240 -21.19 2.72 9.70
CA ALA A 240 -20.59 3.79 8.93
C ALA A 240 -21.00 5.17 9.45
N VAL A 241 -20.12 6.16 9.28
CA VAL A 241 -20.29 7.51 9.80
C VAL A 241 -20.44 8.46 8.63
N ARG A 242 -21.66 8.93 8.38
CA ARG A 242 -22.03 9.72 7.19
C ARG A 242 -21.12 10.91 6.94
N ASP A 243 -20.82 11.66 7.99
CA ASP A 243 -20.08 12.93 7.93
C ASP A 243 -18.55 12.75 8.07
N ASN A 244 -18.09 11.51 8.19
CA ASN A 244 -16.66 11.20 8.17
C ASN A 244 -16.30 10.59 6.82
N PRO A 245 -15.53 11.29 5.96
CA PRO A 245 -15.29 10.83 4.60
C PRO A 245 -14.47 9.54 4.48
N ILE A 246 -13.78 9.15 5.56
CA ILE A 246 -12.99 7.91 5.61
C ILE A 246 -13.87 6.73 6.08
N HIS A 247 -14.94 7.00 6.83
CA HIS A 247 -15.85 5.97 7.41
C HIS A 247 -17.25 5.96 6.79
N ALA A 248 -17.52 6.82 5.81
CA ALA A 248 -18.74 6.82 5.03
C ALA A 248 -18.71 5.72 3.95
N ILE A 249 -19.86 5.49 3.33
CA ILE A 249 -20.03 4.58 2.21
C ILE A 249 -20.41 5.37 0.97
N TYR A 250 -19.72 5.09 -0.13
CA TYR A 250 -19.87 5.78 -1.40
C TYR A 250 -20.25 4.80 -2.49
N ALA A 251 -21.10 5.23 -3.42
CA ALA A 251 -21.38 4.49 -4.65
C ALA A 251 -20.95 5.35 -5.86
N THR A 252 -20.31 4.74 -6.86
CA THR A 252 -19.83 5.46 -8.04
C THR A 252 -20.99 6.00 -8.89
N SER A 253 -20.71 7.09 -9.60
CA SER A 253 -21.61 7.71 -10.56
C SER A 253 -20.80 8.11 -11.78
N TYR A 254 -21.30 7.78 -12.98
CA TYR A 254 -20.68 8.26 -14.21
C TYR A 254 -20.95 9.76 -14.40
N LYS A 255 -22.21 10.16 -14.23
CA LYS A 255 -22.62 11.57 -14.17
C LYS A 255 -21.85 12.28 -13.06
N ARG A 256 -21.43 13.51 -13.35
CA ARG A 256 -20.74 14.38 -12.39
C ARG A 256 -21.59 14.64 -11.14
N THR A 257 -20.96 14.55 -9.99
CA THR A 257 -21.51 14.88 -8.66
C THR A 257 -20.48 15.72 -7.90
N PRO A 258 -20.85 16.40 -6.79
CA PRO A 258 -19.88 17.15 -5.98
C PRO A 258 -18.97 16.26 -5.12
N ILE A 259 -19.22 14.94 -5.10
CA ILE A 259 -18.47 13.98 -4.29
C ILE A 259 -17.67 13.08 -5.23
N HIS A 260 -16.40 12.87 -4.91
CA HIS A 260 -15.55 11.93 -5.63
C HIS A 260 -15.46 10.61 -4.89
N PHE A 261 -15.33 9.50 -5.62
CA PHE A 261 -15.16 8.20 -4.99
C PHE A 261 -13.78 8.13 -4.30
N PRO A 262 -13.71 7.91 -2.98
CA PRO A 262 -12.44 7.81 -2.26
C PRO A 262 -11.76 6.48 -2.54
N MET A 263 -10.82 6.48 -3.48
CA MET A 263 -10.04 5.30 -3.84
C MET A 263 -8.85 5.13 -2.88
N VAL A 264 -8.80 3.99 -2.21
CA VAL A 264 -7.72 3.68 -1.25
C VAL A 264 -6.36 3.45 -1.91
N TRP A 265 -6.34 3.14 -3.21
CA TRP A 265 -5.11 2.97 -4.01
C TRP A 265 -4.73 4.21 -4.82
N ASP A 266 -5.64 5.19 -4.96
CA ASP A 266 -5.39 6.48 -5.60
C ASP A 266 -6.19 7.59 -4.90
N ALA A 267 -5.74 7.98 -3.71
CA ALA A 267 -6.43 8.95 -2.86
C ALA A 267 -6.52 10.36 -3.48
N ARG A 268 -5.77 10.65 -4.56
CA ARG A 268 -5.75 11.94 -5.25
C ARG A 268 -6.67 11.97 -6.47
N ALA A 269 -7.11 10.83 -6.99
CA ALA A 269 -8.02 10.84 -8.11
C ALA A 269 -9.35 11.54 -7.76
N ARG A 270 -9.74 12.48 -8.61
CA ARG A 270 -10.98 13.27 -8.53
C ARG A 270 -11.86 13.08 -9.76
N TYR A 271 -11.51 12.14 -10.64
CA TYR A 271 -12.20 11.93 -11.91
C TYR A 271 -13.25 10.81 -11.86
N VAL A 272 -13.37 10.10 -10.74
CA VAL A 272 -14.46 9.14 -10.48
C VAL A 272 -15.45 9.82 -9.55
N ASN A 273 -16.67 10.10 -10.02
CA ASN A 273 -17.71 10.73 -9.22
C ASN A 273 -18.43 9.70 -8.35
N ALA A 274 -19.05 10.15 -7.27
CA ALA A 274 -19.76 9.29 -6.34
C ALA A 274 -20.96 9.97 -5.68
N VAL A 275 -21.79 9.18 -5.03
CA VAL A 275 -22.83 9.64 -4.10
C VAL A 275 -22.59 9.00 -2.74
N ASN A 276 -22.83 9.74 -1.66
CA ASN A 276 -22.79 9.18 -0.31
C ASN A 276 -24.09 8.38 -0.07
N VAL A 277 -23.94 7.08 0.18
CA VAL A 277 -25.05 6.13 0.38
C VAL A 277 -25.09 5.57 1.80
N THR A 278 -24.35 6.18 2.74
CA THR A 278 -24.19 5.71 4.12
C THR A 278 -25.52 5.36 4.79
N ASP A 279 -26.52 6.24 4.64
CA ASP A 279 -27.80 6.10 5.35
C ASP A 279 -28.53 4.79 5.00
N ARG A 280 -28.35 4.29 3.77
CA ARG A 280 -28.94 3.01 3.34
C ARG A 280 -28.44 1.86 4.19
N TYR A 281 -27.17 1.89 4.59
CA TYR A 281 -26.54 0.82 5.35
C TYR A 281 -26.77 1.02 6.84
N THR A 282 -26.71 2.25 7.35
CA THR A 282 -26.95 2.52 8.79
C THR A 282 -28.38 2.18 9.22
N GLN A 283 -29.34 2.18 8.30
CA GLN A 283 -30.72 1.72 8.55
C GLN A 283 -30.83 0.19 8.68
N LEU A 284 -29.83 -0.58 8.25
CA LEU A 284 -29.78 -2.05 8.37
C LEU A 284 -29.17 -2.51 9.70
N LYS A 285 -29.00 -1.60 10.65
CA LYS A 285 -28.43 -1.92 11.96
C LYS A 285 -29.32 -2.92 12.70
N GLU A 286 -28.77 -4.09 12.96
CA GLU A 286 -29.39 -5.10 13.81
C GLU A 286 -29.55 -4.57 15.25
N GLU A 287 -30.74 -4.75 15.83
CA GLU A 287 -30.99 -4.50 17.24
C GLU A 287 -30.56 -5.72 18.06
N LEU A 288 -29.40 -5.62 18.71
CA LEU A 288 -28.92 -6.64 19.65
C LEU A 288 -29.48 -6.35 21.06
N PRO A 289 -29.77 -7.38 21.87
CA PRO A 289 -30.16 -7.18 23.27
C PRO A 289 -29.13 -6.38 24.06
N GLU A 290 -29.56 -5.69 25.11
CA GLU A 290 -28.65 -4.88 25.93
C GLU A 290 -27.46 -5.70 26.47
N GLY A 291 -26.26 -5.17 26.26
CA GLY A 291 -25.01 -5.83 26.64
C GLY A 291 -24.61 -7.01 25.76
N VAL A 292 -25.27 -7.25 24.63
CA VAL A 292 -24.86 -8.24 23.62
C VAL A 292 -24.15 -7.53 22.48
N GLU A 293 -22.97 -8.03 22.11
CA GLU A 293 -22.15 -7.50 21.01
C GLU A 293 -21.65 -8.64 20.13
N ARG A 294 -21.27 -8.33 18.89
CA ARG A 294 -20.69 -9.33 17.99
C ARG A 294 -19.21 -9.52 18.27
N ILE A 295 -18.82 -10.76 18.56
CA ILE A 295 -17.43 -11.19 18.76
C ILE A 295 -16.98 -11.96 17.52
N MET A 296 -15.79 -11.67 17.04
CA MET A 296 -15.23 -12.21 15.81
C MET A 296 -14.18 -13.28 16.09
N PHE A 297 -14.13 -14.30 15.25
CA PHE A 297 -13.21 -15.44 15.42
C PHE A 297 -12.45 -15.70 14.12
N VAL A 298 -11.14 -15.92 14.24
CA VAL A 298 -10.23 -16.25 13.14
C VAL A 298 -9.17 -17.25 13.57
N ALA A 299 -8.75 -18.13 12.67
CA ALA A 299 -7.69 -19.10 12.92
C ALA A 299 -6.59 -19.00 11.86
N PHE A 300 -5.35 -19.19 12.31
CA PHE A 300 -4.14 -19.26 11.48
C PHE A 300 -3.41 -20.57 11.74
N GLN A 301 -2.66 -21.01 10.73
CA GLN A 301 -1.69 -22.08 10.88
C GLN A 301 -0.50 -21.57 11.71
N GLU A 302 -0.06 -22.34 12.72
CA GLU A 302 1.08 -21.96 13.56
C GLU A 302 2.35 -21.76 12.72
N GLY A 303 3.00 -20.60 12.87
CA GLY A 303 4.17 -20.20 12.06
C GLY A 303 3.83 -19.62 10.68
N GLY A 304 2.56 -19.62 10.27
CA GLY A 304 2.07 -19.02 9.04
C GLY A 304 1.36 -17.68 9.26
N THR A 305 1.04 -17.00 8.16
CA THR A 305 0.25 -15.76 8.15
C THR A 305 -1.10 -15.91 7.44
N GLU A 306 -1.38 -17.10 6.91
CA GLU A 306 -2.61 -17.41 6.17
C GLU A 306 -3.69 -17.93 7.12
N ARG A 307 -4.92 -17.44 6.94
CA ARG A 307 -6.10 -17.94 7.64
C ARG A 307 -6.41 -19.36 7.19
N ILE A 308 -6.82 -20.19 8.14
CA ILE A 308 -7.25 -21.57 7.87
C ILE A 308 -8.74 -21.72 8.17
N GLN A 309 -9.42 -22.48 7.31
CA GLN A 309 -10.79 -22.91 7.55
C GLN A 309 -10.76 -24.16 8.41
N ILE A 310 -11.23 -24.04 9.66
CA ILE A 310 -11.24 -25.14 10.62
C ILE A 310 -12.54 -25.15 11.44
N PRO A 311 -13.05 -26.34 11.87
CA PRO A 311 -14.28 -26.41 12.65
C PRO A 311 -14.21 -25.55 13.92
N LEU A 312 -15.31 -24.84 14.19
CA LEU A 312 -15.49 -23.92 15.32
C LEU A 312 -16.86 -24.18 15.96
N THR A 313 -16.86 -24.45 17.26
CA THR A 313 -18.08 -24.54 18.08
C THR A 313 -17.96 -23.61 19.27
N ILE A 314 -18.99 -22.82 19.55
CA ILE A 314 -19.05 -21.90 20.69
C ILE A 314 -20.24 -22.29 21.54
N SER A 315 -20.01 -22.48 22.83
CA SER A 315 -21.03 -22.80 23.83
C SER A 315 -20.95 -21.85 25.02
N ASP A 316 -22.07 -21.67 25.73
CA ASP A 316 -22.06 -20.93 27.00
C ASP A 316 -21.44 -21.74 28.15
N SER A 317 -21.44 -21.17 29.36
CA SER A 317 -20.92 -21.80 30.57
C SER A 317 -21.70 -23.04 31.01
N GLU A 318 -22.95 -23.20 30.55
CA GLU A 318 -23.81 -24.35 30.84
C GLU A 318 -23.68 -25.45 29.76
N GLY A 319 -22.86 -25.20 28.74
CA GLY A 319 -22.60 -26.15 27.65
C GLY A 319 -23.61 -26.07 26.50
N LYS A 320 -24.55 -25.11 26.51
CA LYS A 320 -25.48 -24.90 25.40
C LYS A 320 -24.72 -24.35 24.19
N GLU A 321 -24.85 -25.03 23.05
CA GLU A 321 -24.27 -24.59 21.78
C GLU A 321 -24.95 -23.32 21.27
N LEU A 322 -24.14 -22.30 21.00
CA LEU A 322 -24.55 -21.01 20.44
C LEU A 322 -24.19 -20.89 18.96
N PHE A 323 -23.11 -21.56 18.54
CA PHE A 323 -22.67 -21.58 17.17
C PHE A 323 -21.91 -22.87 16.85
N LYS A 324 -22.09 -23.37 15.63
CA LYS A 324 -21.30 -24.46 15.05
C LYS A 324 -21.09 -24.21 13.57
N GLY A 325 -19.83 -24.20 13.14
CA GLY A 325 -19.44 -23.93 11.76
C GLY A 325 -17.94 -24.11 11.57
N HIS A 326 -17.37 -23.32 10.66
CA HIS A 326 -15.92 -23.25 10.42
C HIS A 326 -15.47 -21.80 10.41
N THR A 327 -14.21 -21.55 10.75
CA THR A 327 -13.53 -20.26 10.47
C THR A 327 -13.33 -20.06 8.96
N ASN A 328 -13.04 -18.83 8.53
CA ASN A 328 -12.83 -18.49 7.13
C ASN A 328 -11.32 -18.52 6.79
N ASP A 329 -10.96 -18.98 5.57
CA ASP A 329 -9.59 -18.99 5.06
C ASP A 329 -9.29 -17.81 4.11
N GLU A 330 -8.15 -17.83 3.42
CA GLU A 330 -7.73 -16.79 2.46
C GLU A 330 -8.61 -16.67 1.21
N SER A 331 -9.54 -17.61 0.96
CA SER A 331 -10.49 -17.49 -0.15
C SER A 331 -11.64 -16.52 0.14
N PHE A 332 -11.80 -16.10 1.40
CA PHE A 332 -12.75 -15.08 1.82
C PHE A 332 -12.09 -13.71 1.90
N ASP A 333 -12.88 -12.62 1.87
CA ASP A 333 -12.36 -11.28 2.14
C ASP A 333 -11.61 -11.24 3.48
N ARG A 334 -10.51 -10.49 3.55
CA ARG A 334 -9.65 -10.40 4.75
C ARG A 334 -10.43 -9.94 5.97
N ASN A 335 -11.50 -9.17 5.75
CA ASN A 335 -12.37 -8.66 6.78
C ASN A 335 -13.55 -9.59 7.12
N ASP A 336 -13.80 -10.63 6.33
CA ASP A 336 -14.84 -11.62 6.62
C ASP A 336 -14.38 -12.57 7.73
N HIS A 337 -14.80 -12.27 8.95
CA HIS A 337 -14.60 -13.11 10.13
C HIS A 337 -15.92 -13.72 10.56
N VAL A 338 -15.88 -14.95 11.10
CA VAL A 338 -17.04 -15.53 11.76
C VAL A 338 -17.42 -14.67 12.96
N SER A 339 -18.63 -14.13 12.94
CA SER A 339 -19.08 -13.08 13.85
C SER A 339 -20.34 -13.52 14.58
N ILE A 340 -20.28 -13.65 15.91
CA ILE A 340 -21.34 -14.26 16.74
C ILE A 340 -21.79 -13.26 17.82
N PRO A 341 -23.11 -13.04 18.01
CA PRO A 341 -23.63 -12.17 19.07
C PRO A 341 -23.46 -12.86 20.45
N LEU A 342 -22.65 -12.26 21.32
CA LEU A 342 -22.33 -12.76 22.67
C LEU A 342 -22.52 -11.66 23.72
N LYS A 343 -22.94 -12.03 24.93
CA LYS A 343 -23.14 -11.10 26.04
C LYS A 343 -21.80 -10.68 26.64
N LEU A 344 -21.55 -9.38 26.71
CA LEU A 344 -20.36 -8.80 27.31
C LEU A 344 -20.23 -9.18 28.79
N GLY A 345 -18.99 -9.35 29.24
CA GLY A 345 -18.62 -9.78 30.58
C GLY A 345 -18.78 -11.28 30.84
N LYS A 346 -19.36 -12.05 29.92
CA LYS A 346 -19.51 -13.51 30.05
C LYS A 346 -18.35 -14.27 29.39
N THR A 347 -18.10 -15.48 29.88
CA THR A 347 -17.10 -16.40 29.34
C THR A 347 -17.78 -17.53 28.60
N TYR A 348 -17.27 -17.86 27.41
CA TYR A 348 -17.77 -18.86 26.50
C TYR A 348 -16.73 -19.95 26.29
N ASN A 349 -17.18 -21.19 26.13
CA ASN A 349 -16.34 -22.32 25.78
C ASN A 349 -16.24 -22.40 24.25
N VAL A 350 -15.03 -22.24 23.72
CA VAL A 350 -14.76 -22.31 22.29
C VAL A 350 -13.98 -23.57 22.00
N LYS A 351 -14.57 -24.47 21.20
CA LYS A 351 -13.91 -25.66 20.66
C LYS A 351 -13.48 -25.35 19.23
N ILE A 352 -12.20 -25.49 18.95
CA ILE A 352 -11.64 -25.23 17.63
C ILE A 352 -10.59 -26.30 17.28
N GLY A 353 -10.64 -26.82 16.05
CA GLY A 353 -9.75 -27.88 15.59
C GLY A 353 -10.50 -29.06 14.98
N GLN A 354 -9.76 -30.09 14.56
CA GLN A 354 -10.31 -31.30 13.94
C GLN A 354 -9.61 -32.55 14.47
N GLY A 355 -10.35 -33.64 14.66
CA GLY A 355 -9.80 -34.91 15.13
C GLY A 355 -9.16 -34.80 16.52
N ASP A 356 -7.94 -35.31 16.64
CA ASP A 356 -7.19 -35.35 17.90
C ASP A 356 -6.56 -33.98 18.28
N ALA A 357 -6.67 -32.97 17.41
CA ALA A 357 -6.13 -31.62 17.60
C ALA A 357 -7.18 -30.57 18.02
N ILE A 358 -8.31 -30.99 18.61
CA ILE A 358 -9.33 -30.08 19.11
C ILE A 358 -8.83 -29.38 20.38
N GLN A 359 -8.75 -28.06 20.35
CA GLN A 359 -8.50 -27.22 21.51
C GLN A 359 -9.83 -26.73 22.07
N THR A 360 -9.98 -26.77 23.40
CA THR A 360 -11.09 -26.11 24.10
C THR A 360 -10.52 -24.96 24.90
N ILE A 361 -10.95 -23.73 24.59
CA ILE A 361 -10.43 -22.50 25.18
C ILE A 361 -11.61 -21.71 25.74
N GLN A 362 -11.42 -21.08 26.90
CA GLN A 362 -12.38 -20.14 27.44
C GLN A 362 -12.12 -18.74 26.89
N VAL A 363 -13.13 -18.15 26.27
CA VAL A 363 -13.07 -16.81 25.69
C VAL A 363 -14.05 -15.91 26.42
N LYS A 364 -13.55 -14.84 27.03
CA LYS A 364 -14.39 -13.80 27.60
C LYS A 364 -14.78 -12.79 26.52
N ALA A 365 -16.08 -12.51 26.40
CA ALA A 365 -16.58 -11.43 25.55
C ALA A 365 -16.43 -10.11 26.33
N GLU A 366 -15.51 -9.24 25.92
CA GLU A 366 -15.11 -8.06 26.69
C GLU A 366 -15.57 -6.75 26.06
N ARG A 367 -15.55 -6.67 24.73
CA ARG A 367 -15.90 -5.45 24.01
C ARG A 367 -16.48 -5.73 22.64
N ARG A 368 -17.18 -4.72 22.11
CA ARG A 368 -17.59 -4.67 20.71
C ARG A 368 -16.41 -4.82 19.77
N ASP A 369 -16.61 -5.54 18.67
CA ASP A 369 -15.62 -5.81 17.63
C ASP A 369 -14.34 -6.52 18.13
N GLN A 370 -14.42 -7.23 19.26
CA GLN A 370 -13.32 -8.08 19.73
C GLN A 370 -13.03 -9.19 18.70
N LEU A 371 -11.79 -9.22 18.21
CA LEU A 371 -11.28 -10.29 17.36
C LEU A 371 -10.51 -11.30 18.21
N VAL A 372 -10.99 -12.53 18.24
CA VAL A 372 -10.38 -13.67 18.90
C VAL A 372 -9.60 -14.46 17.85
N THR A 373 -8.29 -14.57 18.07
CA THR A 373 -7.36 -15.20 17.11
C THR A 373 -6.82 -16.49 17.69
N PHE A 374 -6.84 -17.56 16.88
CA PHE A 374 -6.25 -18.87 17.22
C PHE A 374 -5.07 -19.17 16.30
N ASN A 375 -3.98 -19.67 16.87
CA ASN A 375 -2.86 -20.23 16.10
C ASN A 375 -2.83 -21.73 16.37
N LEU A 376 -3.07 -22.54 15.35
CA LEU A 376 -3.26 -23.98 15.50
C LEU A 376 -2.08 -24.75 14.90
N PRO A 377 -1.55 -25.77 15.62
CA PRO A 377 -0.47 -26.62 15.13
C PRO A 377 -0.92 -27.41 13.90
N GLU A 378 0.02 -27.76 13.03
CA GLU A 378 -0.25 -28.46 11.77
C GLU A 378 -0.96 -29.79 12.02
N ALA A 379 -2.09 -30.02 11.34
CA ALA A 379 -2.83 -31.27 11.44
C ALA A 379 -1.99 -32.41 10.85
N LYS A 380 -1.26 -33.14 11.69
CA LYS A 380 -0.50 -34.32 11.27
C LYS A 380 -1.45 -35.42 10.75
N PRO A 381 -1.19 -36.04 9.58
CA PRO A 381 -1.85 -37.28 9.19
C PRO A 381 -1.58 -38.40 10.22
N LYS A 382 -2.58 -39.26 10.45
CA LYS A 382 -2.53 -40.39 11.43
C LYS A 382 -1.29 -41.28 11.24
N ALA A 383 -0.65 -41.62 12.36
CA ALA A 383 0.63 -42.32 12.48
C ALA A 383 0.60 -43.81 12.13
N GLN A 384 1.75 -44.34 11.70
CA GLN A 384 2.21 -45.70 12.02
C GLN A 384 3.34 -45.61 13.07
N SER A 385 3.28 -46.48 14.07
CA SER A 385 3.95 -46.41 15.38
C SER A 385 5.39 -47.01 15.42
N PRO A 386 6.17 -46.74 16.49
CA PRO A 386 7.65 -46.67 16.53
C PRO A 386 8.34 -47.93 17.09
N PRO A 387 9.69 -47.94 17.27
CA PRO A 387 10.28 -47.73 18.62
C PRO A 387 11.69 -47.04 18.57
N THR A 388 12.38 -46.50 19.58
CA THR A 388 12.24 -46.24 21.03
C THR A 388 13.49 -45.42 21.46
N ASP A 389 13.35 -44.69 22.57
CA ASP A 389 14.37 -44.25 23.54
C ASP A 389 15.58 -43.38 23.14
N SER A 390 15.62 -42.15 23.68
CA SER A 390 16.36 -41.93 24.94
C SER A 390 16.10 -40.54 25.55
N GLN A 391 16.03 -40.55 26.87
CA GLN A 391 16.09 -39.44 27.84
C GLN A 391 17.38 -38.63 27.60
N ASP A 392 17.56 -37.36 27.97
CA ASP A 392 17.13 -36.66 29.17
C ASP A 392 17.45 -35.15 29.03
N SER A 393 16.96 -34.36 30.00
CA SER A 393 17.44 -33.04 30.46
C SER A 393 16.95 -31.75 29.79
N ARG A 394 15.74 -31.38 30.23
CA ARG A 394 15.36 -30.06 30.78
C ARG A 394 16.45 -28.96 30.84
N CYS A 395 16.14 -27.79 30.29
CA CYS A 395 16.26 -26.55 31.06
C CYS A 395 15.19 -25.53 30.65
N VAL A 396 14.28 -25.29 31.59
CA VAL A 396 13.34 -24.16 31.61
C VAL A 396 14.17 -22.90 31.81
N ILE A 397 14.06 -21.92 30.92
CA ILE A 397 14.40 -20.53 31.25
C ILE A 397 13.08 -19.79 31.36
N SER A 398 12.70 -19.61 32.63
CA SER A 398 11.70 -18.67 33.09
C SER A 398 12.00 -17.27 32.58
N ALA A 399 10.97 -16.63 32.01
CA ALA A 399 10.94 -15.19 31.88
C ALA A 399 10.85 -14.58 33.29
N SER A 400 11.99 -14.27 33.86
CA SER A 400 12.11 -13.43 35.04
C SER A 400 13.41 -12.64 34.92
N ASP A 401 13.29 -11.38 34.47
CA ASP A 401 13.97 -10.23 35.05
C ASP A 401 13.57 -8.96 34.30
N ALA A 402 12.29 -8.60 34.43
CA ALA A 402 11.86 -7.21 34.36
C ALA A 402 11.84 -6.67 35.80
N SER A 403 13.02 -6.59 36.43
CA SER A 403 13.18 -5.82 37.65
C SER A 403 14.57 -5.19 37.68
N LEU A 404 14.58 -3.87 37.43
CA LEU A 404 15.55 -2.84 37.84
C LEU A 404 15.54 -1.70 36.79
N ALA A 405 14.39 -1.03 36.63
CA ALA A 405 14.42 0.37 36.22
C ALA A 405 14.90 1.18 37.44
N SER A 406 16.21 1.24 37.63
CA SER A 406 16.78 2.24 38.55
C SER A 406 16.47 3.61 37.96
N ASN A 407 15.74 4.45 38.70
CA ASN A 407 15.47 5.86 38.39
C ASN A 407 16.74 6.76 38.39
N LYS A 408 17.91 6.20 38.07
CA LYS A 408 19.20 6.90 38.05
C LYS A 408 19.60 7.17 36.61
N SER A 409 19.72 8.45 36.25
CA SER A 409 20.27 8.86 34.95
C SER A 409 21.66 8.28 34.76
N LEU A 410 21.94 7.75 33.57
CA LEU A 410 23.28 7.32 33.19
C LEU A 410 24.22 8.51 33.01
N THR A 411 25.50 8.30 33.28
CA THR A 411 26.60 9.17 32.84
C THR A 411 26.90 8.95 31.35
N LYS A 412 27.64 9.88 30.71
CA LYS A 412 28.10 9.73 29.31
C LYS A 412 28.90 8.44 29.10
N LYS A 413 29.74 8.07 30.08
CA LYS A 413 30.55 6.85 30.04
C LYS A 413 29.70 5.59 30.13
N GLU A 414 28.75 5.54 31.07
CA GLU A 414 27.85 4.39 31.22
C GLU A 414 26.95 4.21 29.99
N ALA A 415 26.44 5.31 29.41
CA ALA A 415 25.65 5.25 28.18
C ALA A 415 26.45 4.64 27.01
N LYS A 416 27.70 5.08 26.81
CA LYS A 416 28.59 4.52 25.78
C LYS A 416 28.87 3.04 26.00
N GLN A 417 29.22 2.66 27.24
CA GLN A 417 29.48 1.27 27.61
C GLN A 417 28.24 0.39 27.41
N PHE A 418 27.05 0.90 27.70
CA PHE A 418 25.79 0.19 27.51
C PHE A 418 25.53 -0.04 26.01
N THR A 419 25.73 0.95 25.14
CA THR A 419 25.62 0.77 23.68
C THR A 419 26.64 -0.25 23.13
N GLU A 420 27.88 -0.22 23.62
CA GLU A 420 28.91 -1.21 23.26
C GLU A 420 28.51 -2.63 23.69
N GLN A 421 27.90 -2.77 24.88
CA GLN A 421 27.39 -4.04 25.40
C GLN A 421 26.20 -4.55 24.57
N LEU A 422 25.27 -3.67 24.19
CA LEU A 422 24.15 -4.00 23.29
C LEU A 422 24.67 -4.55 21.96
N TRP A 423 25.63 -3.87 21.34
CA TRP A 423 26.25 -4.33 20.10
C TRP A 423 26.98 -5.67 20.26
N THR A 424 27.77 -5.83 21.32
CA THR A 424 28.49 -7.09 21.59
C THR A 424 27.51 -8.26 21.78
N THR A 425 26.42 -8.03 22.51
CA THR A 425 25.39 -9.05 22.78
C THR A 425 24.63 -9.42 21.51
N TYR A 426 24.16 -8.41 20.78
CA TYR A 426 23.47 -8.57 19.51
C TYR A 426 24.35 -9.30 18.49
N SER A 427 25.59 -8.83 18.29
CA SER A 427 26.48 -9.36 17.27
C SER A 427 26.87 -10.80 17.54
N LYS A 428 27.12 -11.19 18.81
CA LYS A 428 27.38 -12.58 19.17
C LYS A 428 26.18 -13.48 18.84
N LYS A 429 24.98 -13.08 19.25
CA LYS A 429 23.74 -13.84 19.03
C LYS A 429 23.42 -13.99 17.54
N GLU A 430 23.50 -12.89 16.80
CA GLU A 430 23.06 -12.86 15.40
C GLU A 430 24.07 -13.44 14.42
N LYS A 431 25.37 -13.40 14.71
CA LYS A 431 26.38 -14.09 13.87
C LYS A 431 26.08 -15.57 13.75
N ASP A 432 25.70 -16.23 14.85
CA ASP A 432 25.39 -17.66 14.81
C ASP A 432 24.05 -17.92 14.11
N ARG A 433 23.01 -17.12 14.41
CA ARG A 433 21.68 -17.25 13.78
C ARG A 433 21.71 -17.02 12.28
N ARG A 434 22.54 -16.07 11.81
CA ARG A 434 22.56 -15.61 10.41
C ARG A 434 23.69 -16.21 9.58
N ARG A 435 24.52 -17.08 10.17
CA ARG A 435 25.63 -17.73 9.46
C ARG A 435 25.17 -18.43 8.20
N GLN A 436 24.09 -19.21 8.31
CA GLN A 436 23.57 -19.99 7.19
C GLN A 436 23.05 -19.11 6.04
N GLU A 437 22.30 -18.03 6.32
CA GLU A 437 21.82 -17.13 5.26
C GLU A 437 22.97 -16.36 4.59
N HIS A 438 24.01 -16.03 5.35
CA HIS A 438 25.21 -15.39 4.82
C HIS A 438 26.01 -16.33 3.91
N GLU A 439 26.27 -17.57 4.35
CA GLU A 439 27.01 -18.60 3.61
C GLU A 439 26.27 -19.08 2.37
N SER A 440 24.95 -19.29 2.47
CA SER A 440 24.11 -19.68 1.33
C SER A 440 23.86 -18.55 0.32
N ARG A 441 24.22 -17.31 0.69
CA ARG A 441 24.04 -16.11 -0.13
C ARG A 441 22.60 -15.84 -0.55
N VAL A 442 21.65 -16.16 0.33
CA VAL A 442 20.23 -15.89 0.13
C VAL A 442 19.65 -15.37 1.44
N LEU A 443 19.12 -14.14 1.41
CA LEU A 443 18.35 -13.61 2.53
C LEU A 443 16.89 -14.02 2.37
N LYS A 444 16.23 -14.41 3.47
CA LYS A 444 14.79 -14.73 3.49
C LYS A 444 14.07 -13.87 4.53
N ILE A 445 13.00 -13.21 4.11
CA ILE A 445 12.11 -12.42 4.97
C ILE A 445 10.67 -12.74 4.57
N GLY A 446 9.94 -13.44 5.44
CA GLY A 446 8.67 -14.06 5.06
C GLY A 446 8.88 -15.04 3.90
N ASP A 447 8.01 -14.98 2.90
CA ASP A 447 8.09 -15.84 1.70
C ASP A 447 9.03 -15.31 0.63
N LEU A 448 9.56 -14.10 0.80
CA LEU A 448 10.44 -13.46 -0.17
C LEU A 448 11.89 -13.86 0.06
N SER A 449 12.59 -14.06 -1.05
CA SER A 449 14.02 -14.40 -1.06
C SER A 449 14.80 -13.38 -1.87
N MET A 450 15.92 -12.91 -1.33
CA MET A 450 16.89 -12.05 -2.01
C MET A 450 18.21 -12.82 -2.14
N PRO A 451 18.43 -13.54 -3.26
CA PRO A 451 19.76 -14.01 -3.61
C PRO A 451 20.71 -12.82 -3.71
N PHE A 452 21.96 -13.01 -3.31
CA PHE A 452 22.96 -11.97 -3.43
C PHE A 452 24.33 -12.53 -3.79
N TRP A 453 25.19 -11.63 -4.25
CA TRP A 453 26.59 -11.90 -4.47
C TRP A 453 27.37 -10.71 -3.93
N TYR A 454 28.55 -10.97 -3.36
CA TYR A 454 29.46 -9.88 -3.06
C TYR A 454 30.91 -10.28 -3.27
N LYS A 455 31.76 -9.26 -3.39
CA LYS A 455 33.21 -9.37 -3.43
C LYS A 455 33.84 -8.26 -2.61
N ILE A 456 34.92 -8.60 -1.92
CA ILE A 456 35.72 -7.66 -1.14
C ILE A 456 36.81 -7.08 -2.04
N HIS A 457 36.98 -5.77 -1.95
CA HIS A 457 38.03 -5.01 -2.61
C HIS A 457 38.91 -4.30 -1.59
N GLY A 458 40.21 -4.19 -1.87
CA GLY A 458 41.15 -3.42 -1.06
C GLY A 458 41.36 -3.93 0.38
N GLU A 459 42.31 -3.29 1.06
CA GLU A 459 42.56 -3.55 2.48
C GLU A 459 41.52 -2.89 3.36
N LYS A 460 41.13 -3.59 4.44
CA LYS A 460 40.13 -3.09 5.39
C LYS A 460 40.68 -1.86 6.15
N PRO A 461 39.99 -0.71 6.13
CA PRO A 461 40.34 0.44 6.96
C PRO A 461 40.15 0.15 8.45
N GLU A 462 40.86 0.87 9.32
CA GLU A 462 40.76 0.72 10.78
C GLU A 462 39.31 0.87 11.29
N GLY A 463 38.56 1.82 10.72
CA GLY A 463 37.16 2.07 11.08
C GLY A 463 36.15 1.13 10.43
N GLY A 464 36.57 0.04 9.79
CA GLY A 464 35.71 -0.91 9.08
C GLY A 464 35.57 -0.64 7.58
N ARG A 465 35.02 -1.63 6.86
CA ARG A 465 34.88 -1.60 5.39
C ARG A 465 33.76 -0.68 4.93
N SER A 466 33.91 -0.16 3.71
CA SER A 466 32.80 0.44 2.97
C SER A 466 31.85 -0.64 2.43
N LEU A 467 30.57 -0.32 2.23
CA LEU A 467 29.59 -1.21 1.58
C LEU A 467 28.94 -0.51 0.38
N PHE A 468 29.06 -1.07 -0.81
CA PHE A 468 28.43 -0.58 -2.04
C PHE A 468 27.36 -1.56 -2.49
N ILE A 469 26.09 -1.22 -2.31
CA ILE A 469 24.94 -2.03 -2.74
C ILE A 469 24.55 -1.61 -4.16
N SER A 470 24.68 -2.51 -5.13
CA SER A 470 24.56 -2.25 -6.55
C SER A 470 23.37 -3.01 -7.14
N MET A 471 22.27 -2.30 -7.39
CA MET A 471 20.97 -2.84 -7.81
C MET A 471 20.88 -3.02 -9.33
N HIS A 472 20.39 -4.18 -9.76
CA HIS A 472 20.23 -4.51 -11.19
C HIS A 472 19.01 -3.85 -11.85
N GLY A 473 19.02 -3.75 -13.18
CA GLY A 473 17.87 -3.27 -13.98
C GLY A 473 16.82 -4.36 -14.28
N GLY A 474 15.88 -4.07 -15.20
CA GLY A 474 14.94 -5.09 -15.70
C GLY A 474 13.55 -5.13 -15.04
N GLY A 475 13.10 -4.06 -14.39
CA GLY A 475 11.76 -4.01 -13.81
C GLY A 475 10.66 -4.36 -14.82
N GLY A 476 9.72 -5.21 -14.42
CA GLY A 476 8.58 -5.66 -15.23
C GLY A 476 8.95 -6.67 -16.33
N ALA A 477 10.20 -7.14 -16.34
CA ALA A 477 10.66 -8.16 -17.29
C ALA A 477 10.56 -9.58 -16.69
N PRO A 478 10.58 -10.63 -17.53
CA PRO A 478 10.62 -12.02 -17.06
C PRO A 478 11.82 -12.30 -16.15
N ALA A 479 11.69 -13.28 -15.25
CA ALA A 479 12.72 -13.65 -14.28
C ALA A 479 14.10 -13.88 -14.93
N ALA A 480 14.16 -14.57 -16.07
CA ALA A 480 15.41 -14.81 -16.80
C ALA A 480 16.14 -13.53 -17.21
N VAL A 481 15.41 -12.45 -17.53
CA VAL A 481 16.01 -11.14 -17.83
C VAL A 481 16.57 -10.52 -16.56
N ASN A 482 15.83 -10.58 -15.45
CA ASN A 482 16.28 -10.05 -14.15
C ASN A 482 17.51 -10.79 -13.64
N ASP A 483 17.54 -12.11 -13.78
CA ASP A 483 18.67 -12.95 -13.39
C ASP A 483 19.90 -12.63 -14.27
N GLY A 484 19.70 -12.39 -15.57
CA GLY A 484 20.76 -11.91 -16.46
C GLY A 484 21.28 -10.51 -16.09
N GLN A 485 20.41 -9.58 -15.72
CA GLN A 485 20.81 -8.26 -15.23
C GLN A 485 21.55 -8.34 -13.89
N TYR A 486 21.12 -9.24 -13.00
CA TYR A 486 21.81 -9.57 -11.76
C TYR A 486 23.23 -10.09 -12.02
N GLU A 487 23.43 -11.00 -12.98
CA GLU A 487 24.76 -11.46 -13.39
C GLU A 487 25.64 -10.35 -13.97
N ASN A 488 25.05 -9.48 -14.80
CA ASN A 488 25.76 -8.33 -15.38
C ASN A 488 26.25 -7.37 -14.28
N GLN A 489 25.38 -7.05 -13.31
CA GLN A 489 25.65 -6.10 -12.24
C GLN A 489 26.89 -6.47 -11.40
N LYS A 490 27.20 -7.77 -11.25
CA LYS A 490 28.39 -8.28 -10.53
C LYS A 490 29.72 -7.80 -11.10
N ARG A 491 29.76 -7.34 -12.35
CA ARG A 491 31.01 -7.02 -13.07
C ARG A 491 31.15 -5.54 -13.44
N LEU A 492 30.14 -4.72 -13.17
CA LEU A 492 30.13 -3.33 -13.65
C LEU A 492 31.14 -2.43 -12.95
N TYR A 493 31.31 -2.57 -11.64
CA TYR A 493 32.09 -1.64 -10.84
C TYR A 493 33.10 -2.34 -9.93
N THR A 494 34.23 -1.67 -9.71
CA THR A 494 35.30 -2.11 -8.82
C THR A 494 35.64 -0.95 -7.89
N PRO A 495 35.11 -0.93 -6.65
CA PRO A 495 35.51 0.08 -5.68
C PRO A 495 36.98 -0.11 -5.27
N LYS A 496 37.64 0.97 -4.83
CA LYS A 496 39.02 0.92 -4.32
C LYS A 496 39.13 0.04 -3.07
N GLU A 497 38.13 0.14 -2.20
CA GLU A 497 38.00 -0.61 -0.96
C GLU A 497 36.51 -0.90 -0.71
N GLY A 498 36.23 -2.05 -0.09
CA GLY A 498 34.95 -2.34 0.53
C GLY A 498 34.29 -3.59 -0.01
N VAL A 499 33.09 -3.86 0.50
CA VAL A 499 32.18 -4.89 0.03
C VAL A 499 31.41 -4.34 -1.16
N TYR A 500 31.63 -4.89 -2.35
CA TYR A 500 30.76 -4.66 -3.51
C TYR A 500 29.66 -5.72 -3.49
N PHE A 501 28.46 -5.32 -3.08
CA PHE A 501 27.30 -6.18 -2.85
C PHE A 501 26.27 -6.00 -3.96
N VAL A 502 25.85 -7.09 -4.58
CA VAL A 502 24.86 -7.12 -5.65
C VAL A 502 23.69 -7.99 -5.18
N PRO A 503 22.52 -7.39 -4.88
CA PRO A 503 21.30 -8.14 -4.64
C PRO A 503 20.58 -8.47 -5.96
N ARG A 504 19.92 -9.63 -5.99
CA ARG A 504 18.84 -9.94 -6.92
C ARG A 504 17.53 -9.56 -6.24
N ALA A 505 16.74 -8.65 -6.84
CA ALA A 505 15.48 -8.20 -6.26
C ALA A 505 14.56 -9.40 -5.92
N PRO A 506 13.76 -9.37 -4.84
CA PRO A 506 12.89 -10.51 -4.51
C PRO A 506 11.75 -10.76 -5.49
N THR A 507 11.41 -9.75 -6.31
CA THR A 507 10.31 -9.81 -7.29
C THR A 507 10.80 -9.41 -8.68
N ASN A 508 9.95 -9.57 -9.70
CA ASN A 508 10.20 -9.20 -11.10
C ASN A 508 9.27 -8.07 -11.59
N THR A 509 8.59 -7.40 -10.66
CA THR A 509 7.61 -6.35 -10.96
C THR A 509 8.29 -5.11 -11.53
N TRP A 510 7.52 -4.22 -12.16
CA TRP A 510 8.06 -2.96 -12.68
C TRP A 510 8.70 -2.11 -11.56
N ASN A 511 8.16 -2.22 -10.34
CA ASN A 511 8.60 -1.50 -9.15
C ASN A 511 9.50 -2.33 -8.19
N LEU A 512 10.18 -3.35 -8.69
CA LEU A 512 10.89 -4.37 -7.89
C LEU A 512 11.81 -3.83 -6.77
N TRP A 513 12.36 -2.62 -6.90
CA TRP A 513 13.26 -2.01 -5.92
C TRP A 513 12.61 -1.00 -4.97
N HIS A 514 11.36 -0.60 -5.19
CA HIS A 514 10.70 0.39 -4.34
C HIS A 514 9.47 -0.14 -3.58
N GLN A 515 9.19 -1.45 -3.66
CA GLN A 515 8.21 -2.11 -2.80
C GLN A 515 8.63 -2.08 -1.32
N GLY A 516 7.68 -1.98 -0.40
CA GLY A 516 7.98 -1.80 1.03
C GLY A 516 8.78 -2.91 1.71
N HIS A 517 8.82 -4.12 1.14
CA HIS A 517 9.64 -5.21 1.68
C HIS A 517 11.15 -4.99 1.46
N ILE A 518 11.54 -4.17 0.48
CA ILE A 518 12.96 -3.92 0.14
C ILE A 518 13.69 -3.28 1.31
N ASP A 519 13.02 -2.42 2.07
CA ASP A 519 13.54 -1.74 3.25
C ASP A 519 14.02 -2.74 4.32
N GLY A 520 13.22 -3.77 4.58
CA GLY A 520 13.56 -4.85 5.50
C GLY A 520 14.75 -5.68 5.00
N PHE A 521 14.82 -5.94 3.70
CA PHE A 521 15.98 -6.61 3.10
C PHE A 521 17.23 -5.76 3.21
N PHE A 522 17.17 -4.45 2.94
CA PHE A 522 18.35 -3.58 3.00
C PHE A 522 18.84 -3.38 4.43
N GLN A 523 17.92 -3.34 5.39
CA GLN A 523 18.29 -3.45 6.81
C GLN A 523 19.06 -4.75 7.07
N ARG A 524 18.53 -5.89 6.61
CA ARG A 524 19.19 -7.19 6.80
C ARG A 524 20.55 -7.27 6.13
N VAL A 525 20.70 -6.69 4.92
CA VAL A 525 21.98 -6.60 4.20
C VAL A 525 23.00 -5.81 5.02
N ILE A 526 22.66 -4.60 5.46
CA ILE A 526 23.57 -3.74 6.23
C ILE A 526 24.01 -4.45 7.51
N GLU A 527 23.05 -4.98 8.29
CA GLU A 527 23.36 -5.71 9.52
C GLU A 527 24.26 -6.92 9.25
N ASN A 528 23.99 -7.73 8.22
CA ASN A 528 24.82 -8.90 7.92
C ASN A 528 26.24 -8.48 7.51
N MET A 529 26.39 -7.43 6.71
CA MET A 529 27.72 -6.98 6.31
C MET A 529 28.50 -6.35 7.48
N MET A 530 27.82 -5.74 8.45
CA MET A 530 28.46 -5.33 9.71
C MET A 530 28.94 -6.55 10.52
N LEU A 531 28.14 -7.61 10.57
CA LEU A 531 28.45 -8.81 11.36
C LEU A 531 29.59 -9.65 10.76
N PHE A 532 29.57 -9.88 9.45
CA PHE A 532 30.46 -10.82 8.78
C PHE A 532 31.65 -10.16 8.09
N GLU A 533 31.51 -8.91 7.63
CA GLU A 533 32.52 -8.22 6.83
C GLU A 533 33.07 -6.95 7.49
N ASP A 534 32.70 -6.71 8.76
CA ASP A 534 33.14 -5.56 9.54
C ASP A 534 32.89 -4.23 8.82
N VAL A 535 31.73 -4.13 8.17
CA VAL A 535 31.29 -2.90 7.49
C VAL A 535 31.01 -1.81 8.51
N ASN A 536 31.50 -0.61 8.18
CA ASN A 536 31.18 0.60 8.91
C ASN A 536 29.78 1.09 8.54
N PRO A 537 28.82 1.22 9.48
CA PRO A 537 27.46 1.67 9.18
C PRO A 537 27.39 3.12 8.65
N ASN A 538 28.44 3.91 8.84
CA ASN A 538 28.56 5.26 8.27
C ASN A 538 29.22 5.28 6.89
N ARG A 539 29.56 4.13 6.30
CA ARG A 539 30.15 4.01 4.95
C ARG A 539 29.34 3.05 4.07
N VAL A 540 28.02 3.17 4.12
CA VAL A 540 27.09 2.41 3.26
C VAL A 540 26.62 3.28 2.10
N TYR A 541 26.68 2.74 0.89
CA TYR A 541 26.32 3.42 -0.35
C TYR A 541 25.34 2.55 -1.15
N ILE A 542 24.33 3.18 -1.76
CA ILE A 542 23.45 2.49 -2.73
C ILE A 542 23.67 3.05 -4.12
N MET A 543 23.60 2.18 -5.12
CA MET A 543 23.67 2.55 -6.52
C MET A 543 22.84 1.60 -7.35
N GLY A 544 22.43 2.03 -8.54
CA GLY A 544 21.60 1.17 -9.39
C GLY A 544 21.49 1.69 -10.81
N TYR A 545 21.32 0.76 -11.73
CA TYR A 545 21.22 1.04 -13.17
C TYR A 545 19.82 0.72 -13.70
N SER A 546 19.26 1.58 -14.56
CA SER A 546 17.94 1.37 -15.16
C SER A 546 16.85 1.27 -14.09
N ALA A 547 16.10 0.17 -14.01
CA ALA A 547 15.15 -0.07 -12.92
C ALA A 547 15.81 -0.06 -11.52
N GLY A 548 17.09 -0.41 -11.42
CA GLY A 548 17.88 -0.20 -10.19
C GLY A 548 18.09 1.29 -9.89
N GLY A 549 18.22 2.12 -10.92
CA GLY A 549 18.24 3.58 -10.82
C GLY A 549 16.88 4.16 -10.40
N ASP A 550 15.77 3.61 -10.91
CA ASP A 550 14.42 3.92 -10.41
C ASP A 550 14.34 3.62 -8.90
N GLY A 551 14.89 2.47 -8.50
CA GLY A 551 15.07 2.10 -7.10
C GLY A 551 15.87 3.13 -6.30
N VAL A 552 17.00 3.61 -6.80
CA VAL A 552 17.81 4.64 -6.12
C VAL A 552 17.02 5.93 -5.90
N TYR A 553 16.25 6.39 -6.88
CA TYR A 553 15.42 7.58 -6.71
C TYR A 553 14.47 7.45 -5.53
N GLN A 554 13.83 6.28 -5.37
CA GLN A 554 12.84 6.02 -4.32
C GLN A 554 13.51 5.73 -2.97
N LEU A 555 14.55 4.90 -2.95
CA LEU A 555 15.24 4.43 -1.74
C LEU A 555 16.13 5.50 -1.12
N ALA A 556 16.80 6.34 -1.91
CA ALA A 556 17.79 7.29 -1.38
C ALA A 556 17.17 8.33 -0.43
N PRO A 557 16.05 9.01 -0.77
CA PRO A 557 15.42 9.96 0.14
C PRO A 557 14.84 9.30 1.40
N ARG A 558 14.28 8.09 1.27
CA ARG A 558 13.61 7.40 2.40
C ARG A 558 14.58 6.66 3.33
N LEU A 559 15.78 6.29 2.84
CA LEU A 559 16.83 5.63 3.62
C LEU A 559 18.05 6.52 3.86
N ALA A 560 17.96 7.84 3.61
CA ALA A 560 19.10 8.76 3.67
C ALA A 560 19.86 8.68 5.01
N ASP A 561 19.14 8.42 6.08
CA ASP A 561 19.68 8.29 7.43
C ASP A 561 20.36 6.94 7.73
N ARG A 562 20.54 6.09 6.72
CA ARG A 562 21.31 4.84 6.74
C ARG A 562 22.47 4.86 5.74
N LEU A 563 22.62 5.94 4.97
CA LEU A 563 23.49 5.99 3.79
C LEU A 563 24.49 7.14 3.89
N ALA A 564 25.66 6.93 3.32
CA ALA A 564 26.73 7.92 3.20
C ALA A 564 26.68 8.67 1.86
N ALA A 565 26.24 8.00 0.79
CA ALA A 565 25.93 8.60 -0.50
C ALA A 565 25.08 7.63 -1.36
N ALA A 566 24.47 8.13 -2.43
CA ALA A 566 23.75 7.32 -3.40
C ALA A 566 24.06 7.71 -4.87
N ALA A 567 24.00 6.75 -5.79
CA ALA A 567 24.24 6.95 -7.21
C ALA A 567 23.13 6.39 -8.10
N MET A 568 22.42 7.27 -8.80
CA MET A 568 21.38 6.91 -9.76
C MET A 568 21.97 6.86 -11.17
N MET A 569 21.83 5.72 -11.87
CA MET A 569 22.24 5.57 -13.26
C MET A 569 21.07 5.16 -14.16
N ALA A 570 20.77 5.96 -15.19
CA ALA A 570 19.79 5.65 -16.24
C ALA A 570 18.36 5.27 -15.75
N GLY A 571 17.97 5.72 -14.56
CA GLY A 571 16.64 5.54 -13.99
C GLY A 571 15.71 6.74 -14.18
N HIS A 572 14.47 6.60 -13.74
CA HIS A 572 13.40 7.58 -13.80
C HIS A 572 12.87 7.85 -12.38
N PRO A 573 12.66 9.12 -11.98
CA PRO A 573 12.28 9.48 -10.62
C PRO A 573 10.81 9.19 -10.29
N ASN A 574 9.97 8.91 -11.29
CA ASN A 574 8.52 8.78 -11.16
C ASN A 574 7.94 10.01 -10.44
N GLU A 575 7.30 9.83 -9.28
CA GLU A 575 6.71 10.88 -8.44
C GLU A 575 7.63 11.37 -7.31
N THR A 576 8.84 10.81 -7.17
CA THR A 576 9.75 11.15 -6.07
C THR A 576 10.25 12.59 -6.17
N GLN A 577 10.43 13.21 -5.00
CA GLN A 577 10.98 14.56 -4.85
C GLN A 577 12.32 14.51 -4.11
N PRO A 578 13.23 15.48 -4.36
CA PRO A 578 14.56 15.47 -3.78
C PRO A 578 14.60 15.86 -2.29
N ASP A 579 13.49 16.29 -1.67
CA ASP A 579 13.42 16.85 -0.31
C ASP A 579 14.21 16.04 0.73
N GLY A 580 14.02 14.72 0.76
CA GLY A 580 14.68 13.80 1.70
C GLY A 580 16.19 13.59 1.45
N LEU A 581 16.74 14.12 0.36
CA LEU A 581 18.17 14.02 0.03
C LEU A 581 19.02 15.09 0.72
N ARG A 582 18.44 15.97 1.53
CA ARG A 582 19.14 17.11 2.15
C ARG A 582 20.47 16.72 2.77
N ASN A 583 20.52 15.60 3.51
CA ASN A 583 21.71 15.11 4.21
C ASN A 583 22.42 13.94 3.50
N LEU A 584 22.02 13.60 2.27
CA LEU A 584 22.57 12.48 1.51
C LEU A 584 23.23 12.98 0.23
N PRO A 585 24.57 12.92 0.13
CA PRO A 585 25.26 13.15 -1.12
C PRO A 585 24.71 12.27 -2.25
N PHE A 586 24.21 12.89 -3.32
CA PHE A 586 23.49 12.22 -4.39
C PHE A 586 24.11 12.49 -5.77
N THR A 587 24.52 11.43 -6.47
CA THR A 587 25.05 11.55 -7.84
C THR A 587 24.08 10.95 -8.85
N LEU A 588 23.96 11.62 -10.00
CA LEU A 588 23.00 11.30 -11.05
C LEU A 588 23.74 11.19 -12.39
N HIS A 589 23.64 10.03 -13.04
CA HIS A 589 24.23 9.77 -14.35
C HIS A 589 23.17 9.38 -15.36
N MET A 590 23.13 10.09 -16.49
CA MET A 590 22.14 9.87 -17.55
C MET A 590 22.77 10.04 -18.93
N GLY A 591 22.42 9.16 -19.88
CA GLY A 591 22.80 9.36 -21.27
C GLY A 591 22.02 10.51 -21.91
N ALA A 592 22.69 11.40 -22.65
CA ALA A 592 22.01 12.52 -23.33
C ALA A 592 20.92 12.05 -24.32
N ASN A 593 21.09 10.86 -24.88
CA ASN A 593 20.18 10.23 -25.84
C ASN A 593 19.26 9.16 -25.20
N ASP A 594 19.25 9.00 -23.87
CA ASP A 594 18.29 8.11 -23.19
C ASP A 594 16.92 8.79 -23.07
N SER A 595 16.19 8.86 -24.19
CA SER A 595 14.92 9.57 -24.29
C SER A 595 13.71 8.74 -23.84
N SER A 596 13.88 7.44 -23.59
CA SER A 596 12.80 6.58 -23.12
C SER A 596 12.21 7.12 -21.81
N TYR A 597 10.88 7.22 -21.75
CA TYR A 597 10.16 7.81 -20.61
C TYR A 597 10.61 9.24 -20.25
N ASN A 598 11.21 9.98 -21.18
CA ASN A 598 11.80 11.30 -20.95
C ASN A 598 12.91 11.30 -19.87
N ARG A 599 13.62 10.19 -19.65
CA ARG A 599 14.69 10.06 -18.64
C ARG A 599 15.75 11.16 -18.75
N ASN A 600 16.26 11.42 -19.95
CA ASN A 600 17.23 12.49 -20.18
C ASN A 600 16.71 13.89 -19.79
N LYS A 601 15.45 14.22 -20.12
CA LYS A 601 14.82 15.49 -19.74
C LYS A 601 14.62 15.58 -18.23
N LYS A 602 14.14 14.50 -17.60
CA LYS A 602 13.96 14.43 -16.14
C LYS A 602 15.29 14.54 -15.38
N ALA A 603 16.36 13.95 -15.89
CA ALA A 603 17.70 14.12 -15.36
C ALA A 603 18.20 15.58 -15.45
N ALA A 604 17.86 16.29 -16.53
CA ALA A 604 18.18 17.71 -16.66
C ALA A 604 17.36 18.57 -15.68
N GLU A 605 16.08 18.28 -15.50
CA GLU A 605 15.24 18.93 -14.47
C GLU A 605 15.82 18.71 -13.07
N TRP A 606 16.17 17.46 -12.72
CA TRP A 606 16.80 17.12 -11.44
C TRP A 606 18.16 17.78 -11.24
N LYS A 607 18.96 17.92 -12.31
CA LYS A 607 20.21 18.69 -12.25
C LYS A 607 19.97 20.11 -11.78
N THR A 608 18.98 20.79 -12.35
CA THR A 608 18.63 22.16 -11.98
C THR A 608 18.07 22.21 -10.56
N MET A 609 17.11 21.34 -10.22
CA MET A 609 16.49 21.31 -8.88
C MET A 609 17.53 21.09 -7.78
N LEU A 610 18.44 20.12 -7.93
CA LEU A 610 19.48 19.84 -6.94
C LEU A 610 20.49 20.98 -6.82
N ALA A 611 20.85 21.64 -7.93
CA ALA A 611 21.72 22.80 -7.91
C ALA A 611 21.07 23.97 -7.15
N GLU A 612 19.81 24.29 -7.44
CA GLU A 612 19.06 25.35 -6.75
C GLU A 612 18.84 25.05 -5.26
N LEU A 613 18.57 23.80 -4.91
CA LEU A 613 18.44 23.37 -3.52
C LEU A 613 19.76 23.52 -2.76
N HIS A 614 20.87 23.10 -3.36
CA HIS A 614 22.21 23.26 -2.77
C HIS A 614 22.62 24.74 -2.67
N GLU A 615 22.26 25.58 -3.64
CA GLU A 615 22.52 27.02 -3.58
C GLU A 615 21.76 27.68 -2.40
N LYS A 616 20.52 27.27 -2.15
CA LYS A 616 19.69 27.76 -1.03
C LYS A 616 20.09 27.18 0.33
N ASP A 617 20.67 25.98 0.34
CA ASP A 617 21.18 25.30 1.53
C ASP A 617 22.59 24.75 1.24
N PRO A 618 23.65 25.58 1.35
CA PRO A 618 25.02 25.18 1.02
C PRO A 618 25.56 24.00 1.85
N GLY A 619 24.93 23.70 2.98
CA GLY A 619 25.25 22.54 3.82
C GLY A 619 24.51 21.26 3.42
N GLY A 620 23.51 21.35 2.54
CA GLY A 620 22.64 20.24 2.14
C GLY A 620 22.65 19.98 0.62
N TYR A 621 22.01 18.89 0.20
CA TYR A 621 21.81 18.54 -1.22
C TYR A 621 23.10 18.45 -2.05
N VAL A 622 24.22 18.07 -1.42
CA VAL A 622 25.49 17.86 -2.11
C VAL A 622 25.28 16.89 -3.27
N ASN A 623 25.58 17.33 -4.48
CA ASN A 623 25.26 16.55 -5.67
C ASN A 623 26.34 16.59 -6.75
N PHE A 624 26.31 15.58 -7.61
CA PHE A 624 27.06 15.55 -8.84
C PHE A 624 26.18 14.97 -9.95
N VAL A 625 25.76 15.82 -10.89
CA VAL A 625 24.88 15.39 -11.98
C VAL A 625 25.60 15.47 -13.32
N LYS A 626 25.73 14.32 -13.98
CA LYS A 626 26.37 14.18 -15.29
C LYS A 626 25.41 13.63 -16.33
N ILE A 627 25.08 14.46 -17.31
CA ILE A 627 24.45 14.03 -18.56
C ILE A 627 25.58 13.74 -19.55
N HIS A 628 25.69 12.49 -20.00
CA HIS A 628 26.78 11.99 -20.84
C HIS A 628 26.48 12.22 -22.34
N PRO A 629 27.20 13.13 -23.02
CA PRO A 629 26.94 13.44 -24.43
C PRO A 629 27.09 12.21 -25.34
N GLY A 630 26.18 12.04 -26.30
CA GLY A 630 26.23 10.95 -27.28
C GLY A 630 25.93 9.55 -26.73
N LYS A 631 25.61 9.41 -25.44
CA LYS A 631 25.25 8.12 -24.82
C LYS A 631 23.74 7.92 -24.77
N GLY A 632 23.29 6.71 -25.04
CA GLY A 632 21.90 6.26 -24.83
C GLY A 632 21.71 5.69 -23.42
N HIS A 633 20.78 4.73 -23.29
CA HIS A 633 20.49 4.07 -22.01
C HIS A 633 21.74 3.44 -21.37
N TRP A 634 22.61 2.86 -22.19
CA TRP A 634 23.92 2.39 -21.77
C TRP A 634 24.99 3.48 -21.99
N MET A 635 25.65 3.88 -20.90
CA MET A 635 26.65 4.96 -20.88
C MET A 635 28.10 4.47 -21.05
N ASN A 636 28.31 3.23 -21.50
CA ASN A 636 29.65 2.62 -21.70
C ASN A 636 30.55 2.73 -20.46
N LEU A 637 30.00 2.51 -19.26
CA LEU A 637 30.70 2.63 -17.97
C LEU A 637 31.32 4.01 -17.69
N GLU A 638 30.94 5.07 -18.41
CA GLU A 638 31.40 6.42 -18.05
C GLU A 638 30.83 6.88 -16.71
N ASP A 639 29.69 6.33 -16.31
CA ASP A 639 29.04 6.54 -15.01
C ASP A 639 29.84 5.96 -13.82
N ARG A 640 30.87 5.11 -14.05
CA ARG A 640 31.70 4.53 -12.98
C ARG A 640 32.41 5.56 -12.10
N VAL A 641 32.51 6.81 -12.56
CA VAL A 641 33.04 7.94 -11.78
C VAL A 641 32.21 8.20 -10.52
N ALA A 642 30.97 7.73 -10.46
CA ALA A 642 30.10 7.79 -9.29
C ALA A 642 30.71 7.08 -8.07
N VAL A 643 31.39 5.94 -8.27
CA VAL A 643 31.93 5.10 -7.17
C VAL A 643 33.01 5.84 -6.35
N PRO A 644 34.10 6.35 -6.96
CA PRO A 644 35.09 7.12 -6.21
C PRO A 644 34.55 8.49 -5.74
N TRP A 645 33.48 9.01 -6.35
CA TRP A 645 32.81 10.22 -5.85
C TRP A 645 32.05 9.93 -4.54
N MET A 646 31.21 8.89 -4.51
CA MET A 646 30.48 8.47 -3.31
C MET A 646 31.42 8.16 -2.15
N ALA A 647 32.53 7.46 -2.42
CA ALA A 647 33.49 7.00 -1.40
C ALA A 647 34.19 8.13 -0.61
N LYS A 648 34.03 9.39 -1.01
CA LYS A 648 34.53 10.58 -0.29
C LYS A 648 33.68 10.94 0.93
N TYR A 649 32.43 10.49 0.97
CA TYR A 649 31.48 10.89 1.98
C TYR A 649 31.36 9.85 3.10
N THR A 650 30.95 10.28 4.26
CA THR A 650 30.64 9.44 5.43
C THR A 650 29.33 9.97 6.00
N ARG A 651 28.42 9.06 6.37
CA ARG A 651 27.12 9.45 6.91
C ARG A 651 27.29 10.26 8.18
N ILE A 652 26.54 11.34 8.28
CA ILE A 652 26.36 12.11 9.52
C ILE A 652 25.06 11.61 10.15
N SER A 653 25.13 10.90 11.29
CA SER A 653 23.95 10.32 11.94
C SER A 653 23.11 11.35 12.71
N THR A 654 23.69 12.50 13.05
CA THR A 654 23.08 13.59 13.81
C THR A 654 23.13 14.94 13.08
N PRO A 655 22.64 15.04 11.82
CA PRO A 655 22.73 16.26 11.03
C PRO A 655 21.98 17.41 11.72
N ASP A 656 22.48 18.64 11.53
CA ASP A 656 21.93 19.89 12.08
C ASP A 656 20.50 20.19 11.63
N LEU A 657 20.14 19.83 10.40
CA LEU A 657 18.81 20.00 9.85
C LEU A 657 18.33 18.69 9.23
N VAL A 658 17.16 18.23 9.65
CA VAL A 658 16.48 17.08 9.06
C VAL A 658 15.29 17.56 8.23
N VAL A 659 15.28 17.17 6.96
CA VAL A 659 14.14 17.32 6.05
C VAL A 659 13.61 15.93 5.76
N TRP A 660 12.49 15.58 6.37
CA TRP A 660 11.88 14.26 6.26
C TRP A 660 10.59 14.35 5.45
N LYS A 661 10.67 13.93 4.18
CA LYS A 661 9.50 13.73 3.32
C LYS A 661 9.14 12.25 3.32
N GLN A 662 8.01 11.89 3.91
CA GLN A 662 7.50 10.52 3.90
C GLN A 662 7.17 10.09 2.47
N ASP A 663 7.43 8.82 2.14
CA ASP A 663 7.03 8.22 0.88
C ASP A 663 5.63 7.58 0.97
N ASP A 664 5.20 6.82 -0.04
CA ASP A 664 4.08 5.87 0.10
C ASP A 664 4.43 4.70 1.04
N VAL A 665 5.69 4.25 1.02
CA VAL A 665 6.30 3.42 2.06
C VAL A 665 6.74 4.31 3.22
N THR A 666 5.95 4.29 4.29
CA THR A 666 6.14 5.20 5.43
C THR A 666 7.00 4.60 6.53
N HIS A 667 7.83 5.44 7.17
CA HIS A 667 8.67 5.06 8.32
C HIS A 667 8.28 5.78 9.59
N ASN A 668 8.61 5.19 10.74
CA ASN A 668 8.40 5.79 12.05
C ASN A 668 9.65 6.52 12.59
N ARG A 669 10.78 6.46 11.86
CA ARG A 669 12.06 7.06 12.26
C ARG A 669 12.83 7.56 11.05
N PHE A 670 13.39 8.77 11.17
CA PHE A 670 14.33 9.34 10.22
C PHE A 670 15.37 10.22 10.94
N TYR A 671 16.64 9.85 10.85
CA TYR A 671 17.75 10.37 11.67
C TYR A 671 17.42 10.31 13.17
N TRP A 672 17.35 11.47 13.82
CA TRP A 672 17.01 11.67 15.23
C TRP A 672 15.54 12.08 15.43
N LEU A 673 14.74 12.09 14.37
CA LEU A 673 13.29 12.26 14.44
C LEU A 673 12.58 10.90 14.46
N ALA A 674 11.46 10.86 15.17
CA ALA A 674 10.53 9.76 15.14
C ALA A 674 9.07 10.26 15.19
N VAL A 675 8.17 9.46 14.64
CA VAL A 675 6.72 9.68 14.67
C VAL A 675 6.05 8.39 15.15
N HIS A 676 5.05 8.50 16.02
CA HIS A 676 4.25 7.34 16.40
C HIS A 676 3.44 6.84 15.20
N ASP A 677 3.15 5.55 15.12
CA ASP A 677 2.42 4.98 13.97
C ASP A 677 1.04 5.61 13.78
N ASP A 678 0.39 6.07 14.85
CA ASP A 678 -0.90 6.78 14.80
C ASP A 678 -0.85 8.14 14.10
N PHE A 679 0.33 8.77 14.03
CA PHE A 679 0.54 10.09 13.42
C PHE A 679 1.35 10.02 12.12
N LYS A 680 1.77 8.83 11.71
CA LYS A 680 2.50 8.60 10.47
C LYS A 680 1.58 8.81 9.27
N GLN A 681 1.99 9.66 8.35
CA GLN A 681 1.22 10.02 7.17
C GLN A 681 2.08 9.97 5.91
N ALA A 682 1.59 9.29 4.88
CA ALA A 682 2.26 9.26 3.58
C ALA A 682 2.39 10.67 3.01
N ARG A 683 3.55 10.98 2.41
CA ARG A 683 3.87 12.29 1.84
C ARG A 683 3.92 13.46 2.83
N ALA A 684 3.81 13.23 4.14
CA ALA A 684 4.04 14.26 5.15
C ALA A 684 5.47 14.82 5.08
N LEU A 685 5.62 16.12 5.22
CA LEU A 685 6.89 16.82 5.35
C LEU A 685 7.11 17.22 6.81
N VAL A 686 8.30 16.94 7.31
CA VAL A 686 8.78 17.40 8.61
C VAL A 686 10.15 18.05 8.43
N ARG A 687 10.33 19.25 8.96
CA ARG A 687 11.58 19.99 8.92
C ARG A 687 11.95 20.43 10.33
N VAL A 688 13.04 19.90 10.86
CA VAL A 688 13.51 20.24 12.20
C VAL A 688 15.00 20.53 12.17
N LYS A 689 15.36 21.72 12.62
CA LYS A 689 16.73 22.16 12.84
C LYS A 689 17.09 21.96 14.31
N HIS A 690 18.32 21.56 14.60
CA HIS A 690 18.91 21.63 15.93
C HIS A 690 20.20 22.45 15.91
N ASP A 691 20.38 23.23 16.95
CA ASP A 691 21.55 24.04 17.24
C ASP A 691 21.82 23.91 18.75
N ASP A 692 22.72 22.99 19.07
CA ASP A 692 23.02 22.54 20.43
C ASP A 692 21.75 22.24 21.26
N GLN A 693 21.46 23.10 22.25
CA GLN A 693 20.37 22.94 23.20
C GLN A 693 18.99 23.35 22.64
N THR A 694 18.91 23.79 21.39
CA THR A 694 17.67 24.31 20.80
C THR A 694 17.27 23.54 19.56
N PHE A 695 16.04 23.05 19.54
CA PHE A 695 15.43 22.40 18.39
C PHE A 695 14.30 23.28 17.87
N THR A 696 14.33 23.60 16.58
CA THR A 696 13.30 24.42 15.91
C THR A 696 12.60 23.56 14.87
N ILE A 697 11.32 23.31 15.11
CA ILE A 697 10.42 22.71 14.13
C ILE A 697 10.04 23.83 13.17
N GLU A 698 10.62 23.82 11.97
CA GLU A 698 10.35 24.80 10.91
C GLU A 698 9.04 24.47 10.19
N HIS A 699 8.68 23.19 10.13
CA HIS A 699 7.46 22.70 9.51
C HIS A 699 7.16 21.28 9.98
N SER A 700 5.89 20.94 10.18
CA SER A 700 5.46 19.57 10.46
C SER A 700 4.02 19.32 9.99
N ASP A 701 3.86 18.44 9.02
CA ASP A 701 2.55 17.91 8.61
C ASP A 701 1.97 16.91 9.63
N VAL A 702 2.79 16.40 10.56
CA VAL A 702 2.36 15.44 11.59
C VAL A 702 2.06 16.16 12.92
N ALA A 703 1.05 15.65 13.63
CA ALA A 703 0.53 16.29 14.84
C ALA A 703 1.38 16.05 16.10
N GLU A 704 2.23 15.03 16.10
CA GLU A 704 3.16 14.74 17.19
C GLU A 704 4.51 14.32 16.63
N LEU A 705 5.57 14.92 17.18
CA LEU A 705 6.95 14.59 16.85
C LEU A 705 7.69 14.14 18.10
N ARG A 706 8.56 13.14 17.89
CA ARG A 706 9.54 12.72 18.87
C ARG A 706 10.93 13.12 18.42
N LEU A 707 11.60 13.94 19.21
CA LEU A 707 12.97 14.39 18.99
C LEU A 707 13.88 13.55 19.89
N ARG A 708 14.86 12.88 19.31
CA ARG A 708 15.80 12.00 20.02
C ARG A 708 17.14 12.68 20.10
N VAL A 709 17.82 12.52 21.24
CA VAL A 709 19.07 13.23 21.50
C VAL A 709 20.09 12.30 22.15
N ASN A 710 21.36 12.61 21.93
CA ASN A 710 22.48 11.93 22.55
C ASN A 710 23.59 12.92 22.91
N ASP A 711 24.68 12.38 23.44
CA ASP A 711 25.85 13.11 23.92
C ASP A 711 26.67 13.85 22.85
N ASP A 712 26.35 13.64 21.56
CA ASP A 712 26.98 14.32 20.43
C ASP A 712 26.14 15.50 19.94
N MET A 713 24.89 15.61 20.40
CA MET A 713 23.96 16.68 20.02
C MET A 713 23.76 17.71 21.13
N ILE A 714 23.72 17.27 22.40
CA ILE A 714 23.39 18.13 23.53
C ILE A 714 24.31 17.93 24.74
N ASP A 715 24.38 18.96 25.56
CA ASP A 715 24.89 18.92 26.92
C ASP A 715 23.75 18.63 27.90
N PHE A 716 23.69 17.39 28.41
CA PHE A 716 22.68 16.95 29.39
C PHE A 716 22.72 17.73 30.73
N SER A 717 23.75 18.54 30.98
CA SER A 717 23.77 19.44 32.16
C SER A 717 23.00 20.76 31.93
N LYS A 718 22.49 20.99 30.72
CA LYS A 718 21.73 22.18 30.34
C LYS A 718 20.31 21.82 29.92
N LYS A 719 19.41 22.81 30.00
CA LYS A 719 18.03 22.66 29.54
C LYS A 719 17.99 22.63 28.02
N VAL A 720 17.17 21.74 27.45
CA VAL A 720 16.85 21.69 26.02
C VAL A 720 15.55 22.45 25.79
N THR A 721 15.47 23.18 24.68
CA THR A 721 14.28 23.92 24.26
C THR A 721 13.82 23.43 22.89
N VAL A 722 12.51 23.19 22.72
CA VAL A 722 11.89 22.90 21.43
C VAL A 722 10.93 24.03 21.06
N LEU A 723 11.08 24.57 19.86
CA LEU A 723 10.35 25.72 19.33
C LEU A 723 9.55 25.33 18.08
N HIS A 724 8.38 25.96 17.91
CA HIS A 724 7.60 26.00 16.67
C HIS A 724 6.99 27.40 16.54
N ASP A 725 7.25 28.14 15.46
CA ASP A 725 6.79 29.52 15.26
C ASP A 725 7.03 30.45 16.46
N SER A 726 8.24 30.41 17.03
CA SER A 726 8.63 31.14 18.25
C SER A 726 7.92 30.70 19.55
N LYS A 727 6.98 29.75 19.49
CA LYS A 727 6.34 29.15 20.68
C LYS A 727 7.23 28.05 21.25
N VAL A 728 7.48 28.11 22.56
CA VAL A 728 8.15 27.04 23.29
C VAL A 728 7.19 25.88 23.50
N LEU A 729 7.44 24.75 22.84
CA LEU A 729 6.69 23.50 23.02
C LEU A 729 7.26 22.64 24.15
N PHE A 730 8.57 22.73 24.38
CA PHE A 730 9.25 22.04 25.48
C PHE A 730 10.41 22.89 26.00
N LYS A 731 10.62 22.91 27.32
CA LYS A 731 11.83 23.44 27.94
C LYS A 731 12.13 22.69 29.23
N GLY A 732 13.18 21.87 29.22
CA GLY A 732 13.45 20.98 30.35
C GLY A 732 14.86 20.41 30.35
N MET A 733 15.28 19.90 31.51
CA MET A 733 16.46 19.06 31.62
C MET A 733 16.13 17.66 31.12
N LEU A 734 17.06 17.01 30.44
CA LEU A 734 16.93 15.63 30.00
C LEU A 734 17.87 14.73 30.80
N ALA A 735 17.52 13.45 30.89
CA ALA A 735 18.29 12.43 31.57
C ALA A 735 18.57 11.27 30.61
N ARG A 736 19.77 10.70 30.67
CA ARG A 736 20.13 9.53 29.85
C ARG A 736 19.43 8.30 30.41
N GLN A 737 18.69 7.59 29.56
CA GLN A 737 17.92 6.42 29.93
C GLN A 737 18.45 5.18 29.20
N SER A 738 18.72 4.11 29.96
CA SER A 738 19.08 2.80 29.39
C SER A 738 17.97 2.23 28.51
N SER A 739 16.71 2.43 28.89
CA SER A 739 15.55 2.01 28.10
C SER A 739 15.47 2.70 26.73
N THR A 740 15.82 3.99 26.66
CA THR A 740 15.89 4.72 25.38
C THR A 740 17.06 4.24 24.52
N LEU A 741 18.23 4.01 25.13
CA LEU A 741 19.38 3.43 24.42
C LEU A 741 19.02 2.06 23.83
N GLN A 742 18.41 1.18 24.62
CA GLN A 742 17.98 -0.15 24.16
C GLN A 742 16.95 -0.04 23.03
N LYS A 743 15.89 0.75 23.23
CA LYS A 743 14.83 0.94 22.23
C LYS A 743 15.41 1.43 20.90
N THR A 744 16.22 2.48 20.92
CA THR A 744 16.74 3.10 19.69
C THR A 744 17.82 2.26 19.02
N PHE A 745 18.50 1.40 19.77
CA PHE A 745 19.38 0.36 19.24
C PHE A 745 18.58 -0.75 18.54
N GLU A 746 17.54 -1.30 19.15
CA GLU A 746 16.72 -2.39 18.59
C GLU A 746 16.02 -2.03 17.27
N GLU A 747 15.75 -0.74 17.04
CA GLU A 747 15.16 -0.27 15.79
C GLU A 747 16.07 -0.45 14.56
N ARG A 748 17.41 -0.47 14.73
CA ARG A 748 18.37 -0.45 13.61
C ARG A 748 19.61 -1.32 13.77
N HIS A 749 19.94 -1.73 14.98
CA HIS A 749 21.15 -2.44 15.35
C HIS A 749 22.44 -1.73 14.85
N ASP A 750 22.40 -0.40 14.85
CA ASP A 750 23.48 0.49 14.42
C ASP A 750 23.97 1.30 15.63
N PRO A 751 25.15 0.97 16.18
CA PRO A 751 25.66 1.63 17.39
C PRO A 751 25.99 3.12 17.16
N SER A 752 26.13 3.57 15.91
CA SER A 752 26.41 4.97 15.56
C SER A 752 25.15 5.84 15.45
N ALA A 753 23.96 5.24 15.59
CA ALA A 753 22.67 5.91 15.53
C ALA A 753 21.81 5.53 16.74
N VAL A 754 22.37 5.59 17.95
CA VAL A 754 21.66 5.33 19.22
C VAL A 754 21.46 6.63 19.98
N TYR A 755 20.28 6.79 20.60
CA TYR A 755 19.91 7.98 21.36
C TYR A 755 19.60 7.63 22.81
N SER A 756 19.95 8.54 23.73
CA SER A 756 19.86 8.30 25.18
C SER A 756 18.72 9.05 25.85
N ALA A 757 18.04 9.96 25.15
CA ALA A 757 16.81 10.61 25.62
C ALA A 757 15.87 10.96 24.46
N GLU A 758 14.60 11.19 24.77
CA GLU A 758 13.56 11.56 23.81
C GLU A 758 12.71 12.71 24.38
N ILE A 759 12.25 13.60 23.51
CA ILE A 759 11.29 14.66 23.78
C ILE A 759 10.08 14.38 22.90
N ILE A 760 8.88 14.38 23.45
CA ILE A 760 7.63 14.27 22.69
C ILE A 760 6.97 15.64 22.71
N VAL A 761 6.62 16.16 21.53
CA VAL A 761 5.91 17.44 21.39
C VAL A 761 4.73 17.27 20.45
N SER A 762 3.59 17.83 20.85
CA SER A 762 2.45 18.02 19.94
C SER A 762 2.68 19.28 19.12
N VAL A 763 2.65 19.16 17.80
CA VAL A 763 2.83 20.29 16.88
C VAL A 763 1.43 20.83 16.54
N PRO A 764 1.11 22.09 16.87
CA PRO A 764 -0.14 22.70 16.48
C PRO A 764 -0.30 22.68 14.97
N LYS A 765 -1.49 22.34 14.47
CA LYS A 765 -1.82 22.56 13.06
C LYS A 765 -2.04 24.05 12.84
N GLU A 766 -1.47 24.58 11.77
CA GLU A 766 -1.82 25.91 11.24
C GLU A 766 -3.30 26.00 10.87
#